data_AF-A0A5B7CWV9-F1
#
_entry.id   AF-A0A5B7CWV9-F1
#
_cell.length_a   1.000
_cell.length_b   1.000
_cell.length_c   1.000
_cell.angle_alpha   90.00
_cell.angle_beta   90.00
_cell.angle_gamma   90.00
#
_symmetry.space_group_name_H-M   'P 1'
#
loop_
_entity.id
_entity.type
_entity.pdbx_description
1 polymer ?
#
loop_
_entity_poly.entity_id
_entity_poly.type
_entity_poly.pdbx_seq_one_letter_code
_entity_poly.pdbx_strand_id
1 'polypeptide(L)'
;MKIDRIKLKKSSSEVPGDCGWLIEKLQSCSNEELLPILQSVESWSYGKCELYHWIDVLDRFDTILEEATDKGDEDKWVLPCDLPDNGHVQELVVWVLHFTTLLVEHSFSRHLYSSVEHLITLLSSTSMTIVLAVLNLLYMFSKRSNFITRLALAPRQALLTRLINLAEPWGGKDNGFGLAQCCQNLPLSDFPENATTLHYEFYGEHQQQQYHSDTASGASGTTSSTSSCRGNSSIITIHIDNMQNINKSPAQVMEELMQVYKVPSEKQMVLFTHIRLAHSFGSYETRLQCVQARLQALSVLVYCNALQDNANTVLYSGLLDEFVEVLELNDTKLTEIKAATLRTLTSIIHLDRMPSFPRLNTIIDVTGASSYHGFLPVLVRSCITTLTAHSPPVPNPFPAPLATALFSFLYHLASYEAGGEALVSCGMMESLISVVNWKGTEPDHITFVTRAVRVIDLITNLDMHAFQSHGGLNAFTKRLEVEVEECRKEQPFVISLPAPLAGDGDSSSAPSDTAQSAGATEEPIDTTDTTEVPDTGTHSPMDTTPAPAPAEVDVAQSSYAAQPSTSSAMEVPVASQPDYSEAKTGLSCLPQRAALIKSMLNFLKKAIQEPGFSESMRHLMEGSLPSSLKHIISNAEYYGASLFLLATDVVTVYVFGEPSLLSSLQDNGLTDVVLHALLVKDVPATREVLGSLPNVFSALCLNSRGLNAFVACKPFERLFKVLLSPDYLPAMRRRRSSDPMGDTASNLVCLLGSDTHYICWKTPPKHEASPAPVSRSTNDNSSDEEEEDDEERDGGVARLSVTTGQREDVALSETTPGEKRPVPLVDYVLNVMKFVDAILSNNSTDDHCKEFVTQKGLVPLLGILGLPNLPIDFPVSQACQSVASVCKSILNLAHESGVLQRGLHCLNEKLEALAPLHQPLPSPGGSVLLRELASAPSPGEATAFPQATPLLHTLSAVHAYIMMLVHVCRTGQTEIRQLSINQWGTELGLRVLVGLTQLYTSLVWESTVLLALCSDDALPAGCLFGKEDTDKLLPPDLRVSKEL
;
A
#
# COMPACT_ATOMS: atom_id res chain seq x y z
N MET A 1 25.04 5.25 -11.38
CA MET A 1 24.34 6.00 -10.30
C MET A 1 25.32 6.66 -9.35
N LYS A 2 24.83 7.66 -8.63
CA LYS A 2 25.30 8.03 -7.28
C LYS A 2 24.20 7.87 -6.21
N ILE A 3 23.38 6.81 -6.28
CA ILE A 3 22.48 6.46 -5.17
C ILE A 3 23.33 5.98 -4.00
N ASP A 4 23.16 6.64 -2.85
CA ASP A 4 23.82 6.28 -1.61
C ASP A 4 23.25 4.96 -1.05
N ARG A 5 23.84 3.83 -1.48
CA ARG A 5 23.47 2.48 -1.03
C ARG A 5 23.62 2.28 0.50
N ILE A 6 24.24 3.21 1.24
CA ILE A 6 24.37 3.18 2.70
C ILE A 6 23.15 3.84 3.38
N LYS A 7 22.54 4.85 2.75
CA LYS A 7 21.28 5.47 3.21
C LYS A 7 20.04 4.65 2.84
N LEU A 8 20.15 3.76 1.86
CA LEU A 8 19.08 2.85 1.46
C LEU A 8 18.74 1.86 2.58
N LYS A 9 17.52 1.98 3.10
CA LYS A 9 16.91 0.94 3.94
C LYS A 9 16.60 -0.26 3.03
N LYS A 10 17.12 -1.45 3.36
CA LYS A 10 16.77 -2.70 2.63
C LYS A 10 15.26 -2.81 2.45
N SER A 11 14.84 -3.12 1.22
CA SER A 11 13.44 -3.41 0.90
C SER A 11 12.92 -4.56 1.78
N SER A 12 11.61 -4.53 2.04
CA SER A 12 10.86 -5.60 2.69
C SER A 12 10.00 -6.42 1.72
N SER A 13 10.15 -6.22 0.41
CA SER A 13 9.50 -7.01 -0.65
C SER A 13 10.52 -7.84 -1.42
N GLU A 14 10.14 -9.07 -1.75
CA GLU A 14 10.89 -9.88 -2.72
C GLU A 14 10.61 -9.39 -4.16
N VAL A 15 11.52 -9.71 -5.07
CA VAL A 15 11.38 -9.36 -6.49
C VAL A 15 10.29 -10.25 -7.11
N PRO A 16 9.27 -9.72 -7.80
CA PRO A 16 8.35 -10.54 -8.57
C PRO A 16 9.10 -11.39 -9.60
N GLY A 17 8.79 -12.68 -9.72
CA GLY A 17 9.60 -13.63 -10.51
C GLY A 17 9.85 -13.18 -11.96
N ASP A 18 8.82 -12.66 -12.62
CA ASP A 18 8.89 -12.17 -14.01
C ASP A 18 9.74 -10.90 -14.14
N CYS A 19 9.73 -10.04 -13.11
CA CYS A 19 10.64 -8.90 -13.02
C CYS A 19 12.09 -9.38 -12.81
N GLY A 20 12.31 -10.39 -11.95
CA GLY A 20 13.63 -10.94 -11.66
C GLY A 20 14.37 -11.43 -12.91
N TRP A 21 13.67 -12.17 -13.78
CA TRP A 21 14.22 -12.62 -15.06
C TRP A 21 14.59 -11.45 -15.98
N LEU A 22 13.73 -10.44 -16.10
CA LEU A 22 14.01 -9.27 -16.96
C LEU A 22 15.16 -8.42 -16.40
N ILE A 23 15.25 -8.29 -15.06
CA ILE A 23 16.37 -7.62 -14.38
C ILE A 23 17.69 -8.35 -14.67
N GLU A 24 17.75 -9.67 -14.45
CA GLU A 24 18.96 -10.48 -14.73
C GLU A 24 19.38 -10.39 -16.21
N LYS A 25 18.40 -10.44 -17.13
CA LYS A 25 18.65 -10.31 -18.57
C LYS A 25 19.19 -8.93 -18.97
N LEU A 26 18.67 -7.84 -18.38
CA LEU A 26 19.13 -6.46 -18.65
C LEU A 26 20.45 -6.12 -17.94
N GLN A 27 20.82 -6.83 -16.88
CA GLN A 27 22.14 -6.74 -16.25
C GLN A 27 23.22 -7.49 -17.04
N SER A 28 22.88 -8.65 -17.63
CA SER A 28 23.85 -9.58 -18.23
C SER A 28 24.09 -9.42 -19.74
N CYS A 29 23.16 -8.82 -20.50
CA CYS A 29 23.31 -8.64 -21.95
C CYS A 29 24.41 -7.62 -22.34
N SER A 30 25.04 -7.79 -23.50
CA SER A 30 25.98 -6.79 -24.05
C SER A 30 25.27 -5.49 -24.47
N ASN A 31 26.03 -4.43 -24.78
CA ASN A 31 25.43 -3.16 -25.24
C ASN A 31 24.77 -3.30 -26.63
N GLU A 32 25.27 -4.19 -27.49
CA GLU A 32 24.66 -4.47 -28.80
C GLU A 32 23.33 -5.23 -28.67
N GLU A 33 23.22 -6.13 -27.69
CA GLU A 33 21.99 -6.87 -27.40
C GLU A 33 20.96 -6.05 -26.60
N LEU A 34 21.39 -5.01 -25.88
CA LEU A 34 20.52 -4.21 -25.02
C LEU A 34 19.39 -3.54 -25.80
N LEU A 35 19.68 -2.90 -26.94
CA LEU A 35 18.68 -2.19 -27.74
C LEU A 35 17.55 -3.14 -28.23
N PRO A 36 17.83 -4.29 -28.89
CA PRO A 36 16.80 -5.28 -29.22
C PRO A 36 15.98 -5.79 -28.03
N ILE A 37 16.58 -5.89 -26.84
CA ILE A 37 15.86 -6.32 -25.62
C ILE A 37 14.90 -5.22 -25.15
N LEU A 38 15.32 -3.95 -25.14
CA LEU A 38 14.44 -2.82 -24.82
C LEU A 38 13.31 -2.66 -25.84
N GLN A 39 13.61 -2.82 -27.13
CA GLN A 39 12.61 -2.85 -28.22
C GLN A 39 11.57 -3.96 -28.06
N SER A 40 11.91 -5.09 -27.42
CA SER A 40 10.96 -6.18 -27.16
C SER A 40 9.95 -5.91 -26.03
N VAL A 41 10.05 -4.77 -25.35
CA VAL A 41 9.17 -4.38 -24.22
C VAL A 41 8.37 -3.12 -24.57
N GLU A 42 7.46 -3.25 -25.54
CA GLU A 42 6.55 -2.15 -25.95
C GLU A 42 5.43 -1.86 -24.92
N SER A 43 5.12 -2.82 -24.04
CA SER A 43 4.10 -2.66 -22.99
C SER A 43 4.49 -3.41 -21.71
N TRP A 44 3.98 -2.94 -20.57
CA TRP A 44 4.30 -3.50 -19.26
C TRP A 44 3.34 -4.62 -18.88
N SER A 45 3.75 -5.86 -19.14
CA SER A 45 3.03 -7.09 -18.76
C SER A 45 3.36 -7.58 -17.34
N TYR A 46 4.40 -7.02 -16.71
CA TYR A 46 4.88 -7.41 -15.39
C TYR A 46 4.00 -6.78 -14.27
N GLY A 47 4.05 -7.34 -13.07
CA GLY A 47 3.35 -6.77 -11.91
C GLY A 47 3.88 -5.39 -11.47
N LYS A 48 3.20 -4.76 -10.51
CA LYS A 48 3.75 -3.60 -9.77
C LYS A 48 5.04 -4.02 -9.05
N CYS A 49 6.08 -3.21 -9.14
CA CYS A 49 7.42 -3.54 -8.62
C CYS A 49 8.02 -2.41 -7.76
N GLU A 50 9.05 -2.69 -6.95
CA GLU A 50 9.77 -1.61 -6.26
C GLU A 50 10.96 -1.14 -7.11
N LEU A 51 11.12 0.17 -7.29
CA LEU A 51 12.25 0.74 -8.04
C LEU A 51 13.62 0.37 -7.42
N TYR A 52 13.64 -0.02 -6.14
CA TYR A 52 14.79 -0.60 -5.43
C TYR A 52 15.32 -1.90 -6.08
N HIS A 53 14.45 -2.75 -6.63
CA HIS A 53 14.88 -4.00 -7.27
C HIS A 53 15.60 -3.76 -8.61
N TRP A 54 15.34 -2.61 -9.24
CA TRP A 54 15.89 -2.23 -10.55
C TRP A 54 17.21 -1.46 -10.46
N ILE A 55 17.82 -1.36 -9.27
CA ILE A 55 18.98 -0.50 -9.01
C ILE A 55 20.14 -0.77 -9.99
N ASP A 56 20.63 -1.99 -10.11
CA ASP A 56 21.82 -2.23 -10.95
C ASP A 56 21.54 -2.12 -12.48
N VAL A 57 20.26 -2.15 -12.89
CA VAL A 57 19.83 -1.83 -14.27
C VAL A 57 19.80 -0.32 -14.50
N LEU A 58 19.25 0.43 -13.54
CA LEU A 58 19.26 1.89 -13.55
C LEU A 58 20.68 2.46 -13.45
N ASP A 59 21.62 1.79 -12.77
CA ASP A 59 23.06 2.10 -12.77
C ASP A 59 23.66 2.06 -14.18
N ARG A 60 23.30 1.04 -14.98
CA ARG A 60 23.73 0.91 -16.37
C ARG A 60 23.12 2.01 -17.25
N PHE A 61 21.83 2.32 -17.06
CA PHE A 61 21.16 3.38 -17.81
C PHE A 61 21.72 4.77 -17.47
N ASP A 62 22.05 5.04 -16.21
CA ASP A 62 22.71 6.27 -15.75
C ASP A 62 24.02 6.50 -16.53
N THR A 63 24.84 5.45 -16.71
CA THR A 63 26.09 5.51 -17.49
C THR A 63 25.84 5.79 -18.98
N ILE A 64 24.84 5.15 -19.59
CA ILE A 64 24.47 5.40 -21.01
C ILE A 64 23.99 6.86 -21.21
N LEU A 65 23.27 7.40 -20.22
CA LEU A 65 22.82 8.80 -20.24
C LEU A 65 23.98 9.78 -19.96
N GLU A 66 24.97 9.40 -19.15
CA GLU A 66 26.22 10.14 -18.93
C GLU A 66 27.06 10.21 -20.22
N GLU A 67 27.34 9.07 -20.88
CA GLU A 67 28.04 9.01 -22.17
C GLU A 67 27.32 9.80 -23.28
N ALA A 68 25.98 9.84 -23.26
CA ALA A 68 25.19 10.62 -24.19
C ALA A 68 25.19 12.14 -23.93
N THR A 69 25.57 12.59 -22.72
CA THR A 69 25.47 14.00 -22.29
C THR A 69 26.80 14.68 -21.97
N ASP A 70 27.89 13.96 -21.71
CA ASP A 70 29.20 14.56 -21.45
C ASP A 70 29.81 15.21 -22.69
N LYS A 71 29.83 16.54 -22.70
CA LYS A 71 30.45 17.36 -23.77
C LYS A 71 31.97 17.51 -23.62
N GLY A 72 32.52 17.14 -22.46
CA GLY A 72 33.89 17.41 -22.01
C GLY A 72 34.26 18.89 -21.82
N ASP A 73 33.36 19.81 -22.18
CA ASP A 73 33.58 21.25 -22.28
C ASP A 73 32.21 21.96 -22.21
N GLU A 74 32.02 22.87 -21.25
CA GLU A 74 30.71 23.47 -20.96
C GLU A 74 30.26 24.48 -22.04
N ASP A 75 31.18 25.10 -22.77
CA ASP A 75 30.86 26.13 -23.79
C ASP A 75 30.26 25.54 -25.08
N LYS A 76 30.32 24.21 -25.27
CA LYS A 76 29.72 23.52 -26.44
C LYS A 76 28.22 23.37 -26.31
N TRP A 77 27.50 23.38 -27.42
CA TRP A 77 26.07 23.07 -27.48
C TRP A 77 25.77 21.68 -28.02
N VAL A 78 26.57 21.19 -28.98
CA VAL A 78 26.40 19.84 -29.54
C VAL A 78 26.59 18.78 -28.45
N LEU A 79 25.61 17.88 -28.28
CA LEU A 79 25.71 16.71 -27.41
C LEU A 79 26.37 15.52 -28.14
N PRO A 80 27.04 14.59 -27.42
CA PRO A 80 27.53 13.34 -28.01
C PRO A 80 26.46 12.55 -28.77
N CYS A 81 25.22 12.49 -28.26
CA CYS A 81 24.09 11.82 -28.92
C CYS A 81 23.58 12.51 -30.20
N ASP A 82 23.97 13.77 -30.43
CA ASP A 82 23.53 14.57 -31.59
C ASP A 82 24.55 14.54 -32.74
N LEU A 83 25.68 13.84 -32.58
CA LEU A 83 26.69 13.68 -33.62
C LEU A 83 26.20 12.70 -34.70
N PRO A 84 26.41 12.98 -36.00
CA PRO A 84 25.85 12.17 -37.09
C PRO A 84 26.39 10.74 -37.12
N ASP A 85 27.59 10.50 -36.60
CA ASP A 85 28.19 9.18 -36.49
C ASP A 85 27.59 8.32 -35.35
N ASN A 86 26.85 8.93 -34.42
CA ASN A 86 26.37 8.32 -33.17
C ASN A 86 24.87 7.93 -33.19
N GLY A 87 24.25 7.77 -34.37
CA GLY A 87 22.81 7.46 -34.48
C GLY A 87 22.33 6.22 -33.71
N HIS A 88 23.19 5.21 -33.50
CA HIS A 88 22.88 4.06 -32.65
C HIS A 88 22.80 4.42 -31.15
N VAL A 89 23.64 5.35 -30.68
CA VAL A 89 23.58 5.89 -29.30
C VAL A 89 22.30 6.72 -29.13
N GLN A 90 21.94 7.52 -30.14
CA GLN A 90 20.69 8.29 -30.16
C GLN A 90 19.46 7.37 -30.01
N GLU A 91 19.41 6.25 -30.75
CA GLU A 91 18.34 5.26 -30.65
C GLU A 91 18.33 4.56 -29.28
N LEU A 92 19.50 4.14 -28.78
CA LEU A 92 19.62 3.51 -27.46
C LEU A 92 19.14 4.43 -26.33
N VAL A 93 19.47 5.73 -26.36
CA VAL A 93 19.00 6.73 -25.39
C VAL A 93 17.47 6.84 -25.42
N VAL A 94 16.85 6.87 -26.59
CA VAL A 94 15.38 6.92 -26.72
C VAL A 94 14.74 5.67 -26.10
N TRP A 95 15.28 4.48 -26.34
CA TRP A 95 14.74 3.23 -25.77
C TRP A 95 15.01 3.06 -24.27
N VAL A 96 16.15 3.55 -23.76
CA VAL A 96 16.43 3.63 -22.31
C VAL A 96 15.41 4.55 -21.63
N LEU A 97 15.12 5.72 -22.21
CA LEU A 97 14.11 6.65 -21.69
C LEU A 97 12.69 6.07 -21.77
N HIS A 98 12.35 5.38 -22.87
CA HIS A 98 11.05 4.70 -23.03
C HIS A 98 10.84 3.60 -21.97
N PHE A 99 11.81 2.69 -21.82
CA PHE A 99 11.75 1.65 -20.80
C PHE A 99 11.69 2.23 -19.38
N THR A 100 12.49 3.28 -19.10
CA THR A 100 12.43 3.98 -17.80
C THR A 100 11.05 4.61 -17.57
N THR A 101 10.36 5.07 -18.62
CA THR A 101 8.99 5.61 -18.53
C THR A 101 7.98 4.52 -18.14
N LEU A 102 8.04 3.35 -18.78
CA LEU A 102 7.19 2.19 -18.43
C LEU A 102 7.47 1.72 -16.99
N LEU A 103 8.74 1.60 -16.61
CA LEU A 103 9.17 1.23 -15.26
C LEU A 103 8.67 2.24 -14.21
N VAL A 104 8.75 3.56 -14.47
CA VAL A 104 8.27 4.59 -13.53
C VAL A 104 6.74 4.61 -13.41
N GLU A 105 6.00 4.27 -14.46
CA GLU A 105 4.54 4.09 -14.35
C GLU A 105 4.20 2.97 -13.37
N HIS A 106 4.79 1.79 -13.56
CA HIS A 106 4.43 0.55 -12.85
C HIS A 106 5.27 0.25 -11.60
N SER A 107 6.12 1.18 -11.14
CA SER A 107 6.91 1.02 -9.91
C SER A 107 6.50 1.95 -8.76
N PHE A 108 6.74 1.51 -7.53
CA PHE A 108 6.70 2.36 -6.33
C PHE A 108 8.12 2.66 -5.83
N SER A 109 8.24 3.49 -4.78
CA SER A 109 9.52 4.09 -4.34
C SER A 109 10.22 4.93 -5.43
N ARG A 110 9.42 5.55 -6.33
CA ARG A 110 9.84 6.42 -7.46
C ARG A 110 10.87 7.51 -7.08
N HIS A 111 10.90 7.93 -5.81
CA HIS A 111 11.85 8.90 -5.25
C HIS A 111 13.33 8.44 -5.22
N LEU A 112 13.61 7.17 -5.54
CA LEU A 112 14.98 6.66 -5.64
C LEU A 112 15.70 7.09 -6.93
N TYR A 113 14.98 7.49 -7.98
CA TYR A 113 15.60 7.89 -9.25
C TYR A 113 16.48 9.13 -9.09
N SER A 114 17.76 9.05 -9.50
CA SER A 114 18.74 10.14 -9.30
C SER A 114 19.18 10.85 -10.59
N SER A 115 18.94 10.28 -11.77
CA SER A 115 19.57 10.66 -13.05
C SER A 115 19.01 11.94 -13.70
N VAL A 116 18.40 12.83 -12.92
CA VAL A 116 17.67 14.02 -13.40
C VAL A 116 18.56 15.04 -14.12
N GLU A 117 19.86 15.07 -13.79
CA GLU A 117 20.83 16.00 -14.39
C GLU A 117 21.05 15.69 -15.89
N HIS A 118 21.05 14.41 -16.26
CA HIS A 118 21.07 13.99 -17.67
C HIS A 118 19.74 14.33 -18.37
N LEU A 119 18.59 14.13 -17.72
CA LEU A 119 17.28 14.53 -18.28
C LEU A 119 17.21 16.03 -18.57
N ILE A 120 17.66 16.85 -17.61
CA ILE A 120 17.77 18.31 -17.76
C ILE A 120 18.64 18.65 -18.97
N THR A 121 19.78 18.00 -19.14
CA THR A 121 20.72 18.23 -20.25
C THR A 121 20.15 17.79 -21.60
N LEU A 122 19.49 16.63 -21.68
CA LEU A 122 18.88 16.10 -22.91
C LEU A 122 17.73 16.96 -23.46
N LEU A 123 17.09 17.82 -22.65
CA LEU A 123 16.17 18.86 -23.16
C LEU A 123 16.86 19.89 -24.07
N SER A 124 18.20 19.96 -24.07
CA SER A 124 19.01 20.74 -25.04
C SER A 124 19.42 19.94 -26.29
N SER A 125 18.99 18.70 -26.48
CA SER A 125 19.27 17.97 -27.73
C SER A 125 18.63 18.67 -28.94
N THR A 126 19.34 18.65 -30.06
CA THR A 126 18.81 19.02 -31.38
C THR A 126 17.79 17.99 -31.88
N SER A 127 17.84 16.75 -31.38
CA SER A 127 16.90 15.69 -31.71
C SER A 127 15.60 15.82 -30.93
N MET A 128 14.51 16.10 -31.64
CA MET A 128 13.18 16.18 -31.04
C MET A 128 12.67 14.83 -30.53
N THR A 129 13.14 13.68 -31.03
CA THR A 129 12.74 12.37 -30.48
C THR A 129 13.32 12.12 -29.09
N ILE A 130 14.56 12.54 -28.83
CA ILE A 130 15.14 12.56 -27.47
C ILE A 130 14.35 13.50 -26.56
N VAL A 131 14.04 14.73 -27.01
CA VAL A 131 13.27 15.71 -26.22
C VAL A 131 11.89 15.14 -25.84
N LEU A 132 11.19 14.50 -26.78
CA LEU A 132 9.89 13.85 -26.53
C LEU A 132 10.00 12.64 -25.57
N ALA A 133 11.06 11.84 -25.67
CA ALA A 133 11.30 10.73 -24.76
C ALA A 133 11.55 11.22 -23.31
N VAL A 134 12.32 12.30 -23.14
CA VAL A 134 12.52 12.96 -21.83
C VAL A 134 11.21 13.56 -21.32
N LEU A 135 10.43 14.24 -22.18
CA LEU A 135 9.14 14.83 -21.79
C LEU A 135 8.10 13.79 -21.40
N ASN A 136 8.07 12.61 -22.04
CA ASN A 136 7.23 11.48 -21.62
C ASN A 136 7.63 10.98 -20.22
N LEU A 137 8.92 10.80 -19.94
CA LEU A 137 9.42 10.38 -18.63
C LEU A 137 9.09 11.42 -17.53
N LEU A 138 9.30 12.72 -17.82
CA LEU A 138 8.94 13.82 -16.94
C LEU A 138 7.42 13.92 -16.71
N TYR A 139 6.61 13.67 -17.74
CA TYR A 139 5.15 13.58 -17.62
C TYR A 139 4.76 12.47 -16.64
N MET A 140 5.31 11.25 -16.79
CA MET A 140 5.01 10.15 -15.88
C MET A 140 5.50 10.42 -14.44
N PHE A 141 6.68 11.03 -14.26
CA PHE A 141 7.10 11.49 -12.93
C PHE A 141 6.12 12.53 -12.35
N SER A 142 5.74 13.54 -13.12
CA SER A 142 4.84 14.62 -12.66
C SER A 142 3.44 14.13 -12.30
N LYS A 143 2.90 13.15 -13.04
CA LYS A 143 1.58 12.56 -12.77
C LYS A 143 1.61 11.55 -11.63
N ARG A 144 2.59 10.62 -11.62
CA ARG A 144 2.61 9.49 -10.68
C ARG A 144 3.44 9.74 -9.42
N SER A 145 4.00 10.94 -9.22
CA SER A 145 4.81 11.20 -8.03
C SER A 145 5.08 12.67 -7.71
N ASN A 146 5.25 12.94 -6.42
CA ASN A 146 5.92 14.13 -5.91
C ASN A 146 7.45 14.12 -6.16
N PHE A 147 7.95 13.61 -7.29
CA PHE A 147 9.39 13.59 -7.61
C PHE A 147 9.91 15.00 -7.91
N ILE A 148 9.36 15.66 -8.93
CA ILE A 148 9.83 16.98 -9.39
C ILE A 148 9.67 18.06 -8.32
N THR A 149 8.64 17.95 -7.47
CA THR A 149 8.41 18.85 -6.33
C THR A 149 9.43 18.66 -5.19
N ARG A 150 9.97 17.45 -5.01
CA ARG A 150 10.98 17.10 -3.99
C ARG A 150 12.44 17.27 -4.46
N LEU A 151 12.68 17.62 -5.72
CA LEU A 151 14.02 17.93 -6.25
C LEU A 151 14.67 19.11 -5.50
N ALA A 152 16.00 19.07 -5.41
CA ALA A 152 16.79 20.19 -4.89
C ALA A 152 16.59 21.48 -5.72
N LEU A 153 16.72 22.65 -5.09
CA LEU A 153 16.31 23.93 -5.66
C LEU A 153 16.95 24.22 -7.04
N ALA A 154 18.25 24.01 -7.19
CA ALA A 154 18.98 24.30 -8.43
C ALA A 154 18.54 23.41 -9.63
N PRO A 155 18.57 22.06 -9.57
CA PRO A 155 18.07 21.23 -10.66
C PRO A 155 16.56 21.41 -10.89
N ARG A 156 15.76 21.66 -9.84
CA ARG A 156 14.33 21.98 -9.99
C ARG A 156 14.12 23.27 -10.79
N GLN A 157 14.85 24.34 -10.48
CA GLN A 157 14.77 25.60 -11.23
C GLN A 157 15.25 25.42 -12.69
N ALA A 158 16.39 24.77 -12.91
CA ALA A 158 16.92 24.51 -14.24
C ALA A 158 15.95 23.69 -15.12
N LEU A 159 15.29 22.68 -14.54
CA LEU A 159 14.25 21.88 -15.19
C LEU A 159 13.02 22.73 -15.53
N LEU A 160 12.50 23.49 -14.57
CA LEU A 160 11.29 24.29 -14.78
C LEU A 160 11.51 25.41 -15.82
N THR A 161 12.66 26.08 -15.83
CA THR A 161 12.99 27.06 -16.90
C THR A 161 13.01 26.40 -18.27
N ARG A 162 13.64 25.22 -18.42
CA ARG A 162 13.66 24.48 -19.70
C ARG A 162 12.27 24.08 -20.17
N LEU A 163 11.39 23.68 -19.25
CA LEU A 163 10.00 23.34 -19.53
C LEU A 163 9.15 24.57 -19.90
N ILE A 164 9.34 25.72 -19.23
CA ILE A 164 8.65 26.98 -19.56
C ILE A 164 8.98 27.41 -20.98
N ASN A 165 10.26 27.40 -21.36
CA ASN A 165 10.71 27.76 -22.71
C ASN A 165 10.14 26.81 -23.78
N LEU A 166 9.94 25.53 -23.46
CA LEU A 166 9.29 24.55 -24.35
C LEU A 166 7.77 24.74 -24.47
N ALA A 167 7.12 25.29 -23.44
CA ALA A 167 5.68 25.53 -23.41
C ALA A 167 5.27 26.88 -24.06
N GLU A 168 6.23 27.80 -24.22
CA GLU A 168 6.05 29.19 -24.67
C GLU A 168 5.26 29.31 -26.00
N PRO A 169 4.33 30.29 -26.14
CA PRO A 169 3.55 30.46 -27.37
C PRO A 169 4.38 31.04 -28.52
N TRP A 170 4.74 30.16 -29.45
CA TRP A 170 5.44 30.50 -30.70
C TRP A 170 4.52 30.68 -31.93
N GLY A 171 3.20 30.72 -31.72
CA GLY A 171 2.18 30.81 -32.76
C GLY A 171 0.84 31.25 -32.18
N GLY A 172 -0.27 30.79 -32.75
CA GLY A 172 -1.64 31.15 -32.35
C GLY A 172 -2.33 32.05 -33.36
N LYS A 173 -3.65 32.23 -33.22
CA LYS A 173 -4.50 32.95 -34.19
C LYS A 173 -4.03 34.40 -34.44
N ASP A 174 -3.57 35.10 -33.40
CA ASP A 174 -3.04 36.47 -33.50
C ASP A 174 -1.70 36.56 -34.26
N ASN A 175 -0.92 35.47 -34.28
CA ASN A 175 0.36 35.36 -35.00
C ASN A 175 0.20 34.83 -36.44
N GLY A 176 -1.05 34.61 -36.89
CA GLY A 176 -1.38 34.19 -38.25
C GLY A 176 -1.42 32.68 -38.51
N PHE A 177 -1.14 31.84 -37.50
CA PHE A 177 -1.23 30.38 -37.62
C PHE A 177 -1.58 29.68 -36.30
N GLY A 178 -2.72 28.99 -36.26
CA GLY A 178 -3.16 28.22 -35.10
C GLY A 178 -2.52 26.83 -35.00
N LEU A 179 -2.63 26.21 -33.82
CA LEU A 179 -2.12 24.88 -33.52
C LEU A 179 -2.66 23.82 -34.49
N ALA A 180 -3.95 23.91 -34.84
CA ALA A 180 -4.60 23.02 -35.81
C ALA A 180 -4.07 23.18 -37.25
N GLN A 181 -3.53 24.35 -37.63
CA GLN A 181 -2.86 24.56 -38.92
C GLN A 181 -1.43 24.01 -38.89
N CYS A 182 -0.70 24.15 -37.78
CA CYS A 182 0.61 23.53 -37.59
C CYS A 182 0.56 22.01 -37.77
N CYS A 183 -0.53 21.39 -37.32
CA CYS A 183 -0.81 19.96 -37.42
C CYS A 183 -1.20 19.49 -38.84
N GLN A 184 -1.40 20.39 -39.79
CA GLN A 184 -1.73 20.02 -41.18
C GLN A 184 -0.48 20.02 -42.06
N ASN A 185 -0.45 19.11 -43.03
CA ASN A 185 0.61 19.03 -44.05
C ASN A 185 0.38 20.06 -45.17
N LEU A 186 0.30 21.33 -44.80
CA LEU A 186 0.20 22.46 -45.72
C LEU A 186 1.60 22.83 -46.27
N PRO A 187 1.68 23.34 -47.51
CA PRO A 187 2.90 23.94 -48.06
C PRO A 187 3.41 25.10 -47.20
N LEU A 188 4.73 25.37 -47.25
CA LEU A 188 5.33 26.49 -46.52
C LEU A 188 4.85 27.89 -46.99
N SER A 189 4.25 28.00 -48.17
CA SER A 189 3.58 29.23 -48.66
C SER A 189 2.34 29.62 -47.85
N ASP A 190 1.77 28.67 -47.11
CA ASP A 190 0.48 28.82 -46.44
C ASP A 190 0.68 29.24 -44.97
N PHE A 191 1.94 29.33 -44.53
CA PHE A 191 2.38 29.86 -43.24
C PHE A 191 3.10 31.21 -43.44
N PRO A 192 2.96 32.17 -42.51
CA PRO A 192 3.68 33.44 -42.59
C PRO A 192 5.20 33.28 -42.36
N GLU A 193 5.98 34.20 -42.93
CA GLU A 193 7.46 34.14 -42.99
C GLU A 193 8.14 34.14 -41.62
N ASN A 194 7.46 34.61 -40.57
CA ASN A 194 7.93 34.54 -39.18
C ASN A 194 8.04 33.10 -38.64
N ALA A 195 7.33 32.12 -39.20
CA ALA A 195 7.31 30.74 -38.69
C ALA A 195 8.63 29.96 -38.91
N THR A 196 9.49 30.42 -39.83
CA THR A 196 10.83 29.84 -40.09
C THR A 196 11.98 30.83 -39.89
N THR A 197 11.66 32.03 -39.40
CA THR A 197 12.61 33.14 -39.26
C THR A 197 12.92 33.36 -37.79
N LEU A 198 14.18 33.24 -37.40
CA LEU A 198 14.60 33.63 -36.07
C LEU A 198 14.56 35.15 -35.96
N HIS A 199 13.85 35.65 -34.97
CA HIS A 199 13.96 37.01 -34.48
C HIS A 199 14.03 36.98 -32.96
N TYR A 200 15.09 37.54 -32.37
CA TYR A 200 15.32 37.52 -30.93
C TYR A 200 16.02 38.79 -30.48
N GLU A 201 15.52 39.44 -29.43
CA GLU A 201 16.06 40.69 -28.89
C GLU A 201 16.46 40.55 -27.43
N PHE A 202 17.65 41.04 -27.08
CA PHE A 202 18.11 41.09 -25.69
C PHE A 202 18.93 42.35 -25.41
N TYR A 203 19.06 42.70 -24.13
CA TYR A 203 19.80 43.87 -23.67
C TYR A 203 21.26 43.51 -23.42
N GLY A 204 22.19 44.21 -24.08
CA GLY A 204 23.64 44.02 -23.93
C GLY A 204 24.27 44.91 -22.86
N GLU A 205 25.16 44.35 -22.04
CA GLU A 205 26.01 45.10 -21.11
C GLU A 205 27.33 45.53 -21.76
N HIS A 206 27.70 46.79 -21.61
CA HIS A 206 28.98 47.32 -22.09
C HIS A 206 30.09 47.17 -21.03
N GLN A 207 31.10 46.34 -21.32
CA GLN A 207 32.35 46.37 -20.57
C GLN A 207 33.10 47.68 -20.82
N GLN A 208 33.20 48.56 -19.81
CA GLN A 208 34.01 49.77 -19.89
C GLN A 208 35.50 49.42 -19.86
N GLN A 209 36.18 49.49 -21.01
CA GLN A 209 37.64 49.44 -21.04
C GLN A 209 38.24 50.74 -20.50
N GLN A 210 38.93 50.63 -19.37
CA GLN A 210 39.52 51.73 -18.61
C GLN A 210 40.76 52.31 -19.30
N TYR A 211 40.56 53.24 -20.25
CA TYR A 211 41.64 54.08 -20.77
C TYR A 211 41.82 55.35 -19.94
N HIS A 212 42.97 55.46 -19.28
CA HIS A 212 43.41 56.70 -18.63
C HIS A 212 43.86 57.74 -19.66
N SER A 213 43.38 58.97 -19.52
CA SER A 213 44.10 60.17 -19.97
C SER A 213 43.73 61.37 -19.09
N ASP A 214 44.74 62.02 -18.52
CA ASP A 214 44.56 63.17 -17.63
C ASP A 214 44.43 64.49 -18.40
N THR A 215 43.49 65.35 -18.00
CA THR A 215 43.76 66.79 -17.72
C THR A 215 42.54 67.45 -17.07
N ALA A 216 42.76 68.52 -16.28
CA ALA A 216 41.72 69.10 -15.41
C ALA A 216 41.62 70.64 -15.49
N SER A 217 40.40 71.14 -15.72
CA SER A 217 39.92 72.50 -15.40
C SER A 217 38.44 72.66 -15.85
N GLY A 218 37.50 73.25 -15.11
CA GLY A 218 37.50 73.70 -13.70
C GLY A 218 36.44 74.78 -13.43
N ALA A 219 35.63 74.63 -12.36
CA ALA A 219 34.64 75.60 -11.82
C ALA A 219 33.46 76.01 -12.77
N SER A 220 32.28 76.45 -12.31
CA SER A 220 31.54 76.34 -11.02
C SER A 220 30.09 76.83 -11.26
N GLY A 221 29.05 76.29 -10.61
CA GLY A 221 27.72 76.95 -10.57
C GLY A 221 26.46 76.08 -10.51
N THR A 222 26.03 75.73 -9.29
CA THR A 222 24.62 75.65 -8.83
C THR A 222 23.49 75.03 -9.69
N THR A 223 23.08 73.84 -9.23
CA THR A 223 21.69 73.39 -8.93
C THR A 223 20.65 73.03 -10.01
N SER A 224 20.07 71.84 -9.80
CA SER A 224 18.72 71.37 -10.14
C SER A 224 18.30 71.24 -11.61
N SER A 225 18.72 70.12 -12.23
CA SER A 225 17.83 69.29 -13.03
C SER A 225 18.15 67.81 -12.78
N THR A 226 17.14 66.92 -12.82
CA THR A 226 17.30 65.49 -12.51
C THR A 226 17.73 64.68 -13.73
N SER A 227 19.03 64.69 -14.02
CA SER A 227 19.66 63.83 -15.03
C SER A 227 20.18 62.52 -14.42
N SER A 228 19.28 61.67 -13.90
CA SER A 228 19.65 60.28 -13.59
C SER A 228 20.06 59.58 -14.88
N CYS A 229 21.35 59.27 -14.99
CA CYS A 229 21.96 58.84 -16.24
C CYS A 229 21.39 57.49 -16.67
N ARG A 230 20.55 57.47 -17.70
CA ARG A 230 20.24 56.22 -18.42
C ARG A 230 21.54 55.72 -19.04
N GLY A 231 22.11 54.65 -18.49
CA GLY A 231 23.06 53.84 -19.24
C GLY A 231 22.33 53.33 -20.48
N ASN A 232 22.85 53.63 -21.68
CA ASN A 232 22.28 53.12 -22.92
C ASN A 232 22.56 51.61 -23.01
N SER A 233 21.67 50.82 -22.43
CA SER A 233 21.62 49.39 -22.71
C SER A 233 21.15 49.22 -24.15
N SER A 234 22.08 48.85 -25.03
CA SER A 234 21.81 48.61 -26.44
C SER A 234 21.04 47.30 -26.59
N ILE A 235 19.86 47.37 -27.20
CA ILE A 235 19.16 46.17 -27.68
C ILE A 235 20.02 45.55 -28.79
N ILE A 236 20.30 44.27 -28.64
CA ILE A 236 20.99 43.42 -29.61
C ILE A 236 19.92 42.51 -30.23
N THR A 237 19.66 42.71 -31.52
CA THR A 237 18.72 41.92 -32.30
C THR A 237 19.48 40.86 -33.09
N ILE A 238 19.13 39.59 -32.87
CA ILE A 238 19.54 38.46 -33.71
C ILE A 238 18.39 38.19 -34.69
N HIS A 239 18.68 38.21 -35.99
CA HIS A 239 17.70 38.02 -37.04
C HIS A 239 18.27 37.13 -38.15
N ILE A 240 17.61 36.01 -38.44
CA ILE A 240 18.01 35.03 -39.45
C ILE A 240 16.76 34.53 -40.17
N ASP A 241 16.59 34.95 -41.41
CA ASP A 241 15.51 34.49 -42.29
C ASP A 241 15.74 33.04 -42.75
N ASN A 242 14.64 32.30 -42.95
CA ASN A 242 14.64 30.97 -43.57
C ASN A 242 15.64 29.97 -42.94
N MET A 243 15.57 29.81 -41.62
CA MET A 243 16.50 28.97 -40.85
C MET A 243 16.47 27.49 -41.27
N GLN A 244 15.38 27.00 -41.88
CA GLN A 244 15.26 25.66 -42.43
C GLN A 244 16.21 25.36 -43.60
N ASN A 245 16.80 26.38 -44.22
CA ASN A 245 17.73 26.24 -45.36
C ASN A 245 19.21 26.15 -44.93
N ILE A 246 19.51 26.16 -43.62
CA ILE A 246 20.88 26.16 -43.11
C ILE A 246 21.37 24.71 -42.93
N ASN A 247 22.41 24.32 -43.68
CA ASN A 247 23.07 23.01 -43.55
C ASN A 247 23.97 22.92 -42.29
N LYS A 248 23.42 23.18 -41.10
CA LYS A 248 24.06 23.06 -39.78
C LYS A 248 23.01 22.67 -38.75
N SER A 249 23.38 21.92 -37.71
CA SER A 249 22.44 21.59 -36.64
C SER A 249 22.08 22.83 -35.80
N PRO A 250 20.91 22.86 -35.13
CA PRO A 250 20.55 23.95 -34.21
C PRO A 250 21.62 24.27 -33.16
N ALA A 251 22.39 23.28 -32.71
CA ALA A 251 23.49 23.45 -31.77
C ALA A 251 24.72 24.12 -32.40
N GLN A 252 25.06 23.78 -33.64
CA GLN A 252 26.14 24.46 -34.40
C GLN A 252 25.78 25.93 -34.70
N VAL A 253 24.51 26.21 -35.03
CA VAL A 253 24.00 27.58 -35.19
C VAL A 253 24.09 28.35 -33.86
N MET A 254 23.78 27.70 -32.74
CA MET A 254 23.89 28.30 -31.40
C MET A 254 25.35 28.60 -31.01
N GLU A 255 26.29 27.70 -31.28
CA GLU A 255 27.74 27.92 -31.05
C GLU A 255 28.26 29.13 -31.82
N GLU A 256 27.88 29.29 -33.09
CA GLU A 256 28.24 30.46 -33.90
C GLU A 256 27.60 31.76 -33.37
N LEU A 257 26.35 31.70 -32.92
CA LEU A 257 25.68 32.85 -32.28
C LEU A 257 26.30 33.23 -30.93
N MET A 258 26.81 32.27 -30.15
CA MET A 258 27.53 32.58 -28.90
C MET A 258 28.86 33.29 -29.16
N GLN A 259 29.61 32.87 -30.18
CA GLN A 259 30.86 33.53 -30.58
C GLN A 259 30.64 34.98 -31.04
N VAL A 260 29.55 35.25 -31.78
CA VAL A 260 29.24 36.59 -32.33
C VAL A 260 28.56 37.51 -31.31
N TYR A 261 27.52 37.04 -30.61
CA TYR A 261 26.62 37.91 -29.84
C TYR A 261 26.77 37.83 -28.32
N LYS A 262 27.47 36.82 -27.77
CA LYS A 262 27.71 36.63 -26.32
C LYS A 262 26.45 36.78 -25.45
N VAL A 263 25.41 36.01 -25.80
CA VAL A 263 24.10 36.06 -25.14
C VAL A 263 24.22 35.60 -23.67
N PRO A 264 23.62 36.34 -22.70
CA PRO A 264 23.64 35.95 -21.28
C PRO A 264 23.03 34.56 -21.03
N SER A 265 23.60 33.79 -20.09
CA SER A 265 23.22 32.40 -19.79
C SER A 265 21.72 32.20 -19.55
N GLU A 266 21.07 33.11 -18.84
CA GLU A 266 19.62 33.11 -18.60
C GLU A 266 18.76 33.13 -19.89
N LYS A 267 19.30 33.68 -20.98
CA LYS A 267 18.61 33.84 -22.28
C LYS A 267 19.00 32.78 -23.31
N GLN A 268 20.14 32.13 -23.13
CA GLN A 268 20.66 31.13 -24.06
C GLN A 268 19.68 29.98 -24.34
N MET A 269 19.03 29.42 -23.31
CA MET A 269 18.09 28.30 -23.50
C MET A 269 16.77 28.71 -24.19
N VAL A 270 16.35 29.98 -24.04
CA VAL A 270 15.17 30.52 -24.76
C VAL A 270 15.52 30.63 -26.24
N LEU A 271 16.63 31.32 -26.54
CA LEU A 271 17.17 31.46 -27.89
C LEU A 271 17.39 30.10 -28.58
N PHE A 272 17.99 29.12 -27.90
CA PHE A 272 18.18 27.78 -28.44
C PHE A 272 16.85 27.08 -28.77
N THR A 273 15.82 27.28 -27.96
CA THR A 273 14.48 26.72 -28.23
C THR A 273 13.85 27.38 -29.46
N HIS A 274 14.05 28.69 -29.66
CA HIS A 274 13.61 29.40 -30.87
C HIS A 274 14.39 28.97 -32.13
N ILE A 275 15.71 28.78 -32.03
CA ILE A 275 16.56 28.25 -33.13
C ILE A 275 16.07 26.86 -33.54
N ARG A 276 15.90 25.95 -32.56
CA ARG A 276 15.43 24.58 -32.81
C ARG A 276 14.05 24.59 -33.46
N LEU A 277 13.13 25.43 -32.99
CA LEU A 277 11.80 25.57 -33.61
C LEU A 277 11.88 26.08 -35.05
N ALA A 278 12.51 27.23 -35.31
CA ALA A 278 12.54 27.86 -36.63
C ALA A 278 13.22 26.98 -37.69
N HIS A 279 14.26 26.24 -37.29
CA HIS A 279 14.87 25.18 -38.10
C HIS A 279 13.90 24.00 -38.35
N SER A 280 13.27 23.47 -37.30
CA SER A 280 12.40 22.30 -37.37
C SER A 280 11.02 22.54 -38.02
N PHE A 281 10.53 23.79 -38.10
CA PHE A 281 9.22 24.11 -38.66
C PHE A 281 9.11 23.82 -40.17
N GLY A 282 10.25 23.87 -40.87
CA GLY A 282 10.35 23.63 -42.31
C GLY A 282 9.95 22.21 -42.77
N SER A 283 10.03 21.21 -41.89
CA SER A 283 9.58 19.85 -42.16
C SER A 283 8.33 19.50 -41.34
N TYR A 284 7.35 18.86 -41.98
CA TYR A 284 6.07 18.51 -41.37
C TYR A 284 6.25 17.62 -40.13
N GLU A 285 7.11 16.61 -40.20
CA GLU A 285 7.32 15.65 -39.11
C GLU A 285 7.92 16.32 -37.86
N THR A 286 8.99 17.10 -38.03
CA THR A 286 9.61 17.83 -36.93
C THR A 286 8.73 18.98 -36.41
N ARG A 287 7.87 19.58 -37.26
CA ARG A 287 6.82 20.51 -36.84
C ARG A 287 5.79 19.84 -35.92
N LEU A 288 5.33 18.62 -36.24
CA LEU A 288 4.46 17.84 -35.35
C LEU A 288 5.15 17.53 -34.01
N GLN A 289 6.43 17.15 -34.04
CA GLN A 289 7.20 16.90 -32.83
C GLN A 289 7.36 18.15 -31.95
N CYS A 290 7.52 19.34 -32.53
CA CYS A 290 7.49 20.63 -31.79
C CYS A 290 6.13 20.93 -31.16
N VAL A 291 5.02 20.62 -31.84
CA VAL A 291 3.66 20.72 -31.25
C VAL A 291 3.50 19.75 -30.09
N GLN A 292 3.91 18.49 -30.25
CA GLN A 292 3.83 17.47 -29.19
C GLN A 292 4.68 17.84 -27.96
N ALA A 293 5.89 18.35 -28.18
CA ALA A 293 6.78 18.76 -27.09
C ALA A 293 6.18 19.92 -26.28
N ARG A 294 5.54 20.90 -26.94
CA ARG A 294 4.85 22.01 -26.27
C ARG A 294 3.67 21.53 -25.41
N LEU A 295 2.85 20.61 -25.93
CA LEU A 295 1.73 20.00 -25.20
C LEU A 295 2.20 19.20 -23.97
N GLN A 296 3.25 18.39 -24.12
CA GLN A 296 3.82 17.61 -23.03
C GLN A 296 4.51 18.49 -21.98
N ALA A 297 5.30 19.49 -22.38
CA ALA A 297 5.94 20.43 -21.46
C ALA A 297 4.92 21.22 -20.64
N LEU A 298 3.84 21.69 -21.28
CA LEU A 298 2.71 22.30 -20.59
C LEU A 298 2.06 21.33 -19.59
N SER A 299 1.81 20.09 -19.99
CA SER A 299 1.25 19.06 -19.08
C SER A 299 2.10 18.86 -17.83
N VAL A 300 3.42 18.77 -17.97
CA VAL A 300 4.37 18.64 -16.84
C VAL A 300 4.31 19.87 -15.92
N LEU A 301 4.31 21.09 -16.49
CA LEU A 301 4.25 22.33 -15.71
C LEU A 301 2.96 22.46 -14.89
N VAL A 302 1.83 21.99 -15.44
CA VAL A 302 0.54 21.97 -14.74
C VAL A 302 0.59 21.01 -13.55
N TYR A 303 0.93 19.72 -13.75
CA TYR A 303 1.01 18.76 -12.64
C TYR A 303 2.06 19.15 -11.57
N CYS A 304 3.13 19.85 -11.96
CA CYS A 304 4.13 20.36 -11.02
C CYS A 304 3.70 21.65 -10.27
N ASN A 305 2.50 22.18 -10.52
CA ASN A 305 2.00 23.47 -10.03
C ASN A 305 2.95 24.66 -10.30
N ALA A 306 3.70 24.59 -11.40
CA ALA A 306 4.84 25.46 -11.68
C ALA A 306 4.50 26.72 -12.50
N LEU A 307 3.23 26.92 -12.85
CA LEU A 307 2.78 28.01 -13.73
C LEU A 307 2.51 29.35 -13.03
N GLN A 308 2.65 29.46 -11.70
CA GLN A 308 2.04 30.54 -10.89
C GLN A 308 2.26 31.97 -11.44
N ASP A 309 3.49 32.34 -11.79
CA ASP A 309 3.80 33.68 -12.33
C ASP A 309 3.57 33.82 -13.85
N ASN A 310 3.62 32.71 -14.61
CA ASN A 310 3.61 32.69 -16.08
C ASN A 310 2.29 32.17 -16.69
N ALA A 311 1.29 31.83 -15.88
CA ALA A 311 0.08 31.12 -16.29
C ALA A 311 -0.65 31.80 -17.47
N ASN A 312 -0.81 33.12 -17.43
CA ASN A 312 -1.51 33.87 -18.49
C ASN A 312 -0.75 33.90 -19.82
N THR A 313 0.59 33.78 -19.81
CA THR A 313 1.41 33.75 -21.02
C THR A 313 1.34 32.37 -21.69
N VAL A 314 1.38 31.29 -20.90
CA VAL A 314 1.37 29.92 -21.43
C VAL A 314 -0.06 29.43 -21.74
N LEU A 315 -1.03 29.74 -20.87
CA LEU A 315 -2.46 29.41 -21.01
C LEU A 315 -3.28 30.63 -21.48
N TYR A 316 -2.85 31.20 -22.61
CA TYR A 316 -3.49 32.37 -23.24
C TYR A 316 -4.96 32.11 -23.64
N SER A 317 -5.70 33.19 -23.86
CA SER A 317 -7.11 33.13 -24.27
C SER A 317 -7.23 32.54 -25.68
N GLY A 318 -8.05 31.49 -25.86
CA GLY A 318 -8.22 30.78 -27.14
C GLY A 318 -7.46 29.45 -27.26
N LEU A 319 -6.54 29.13 -26.34
CA LEU A 319 -5.78 27.86 -26.40
C LEU A 319 -6.66 26.61 -26.27
N LEU A 320 -7.74 26.68 -25.49
CA LEU A 320 -8.68 25.55 -25.33
C LEU A 320 -9.49 25.30 -26.62
N ASP A 321 -9.83 26.36 -27.34
CA ASP A 321 -10.48 26.29 -28.66
C ASP A 321 -9.52 25.68 -29.69
N GLU A 322 -8.25 26.12 -29.72
CA GLU A 322 -7.21 25.52 -30.57
C GLU A 322 -6.96 24.03 -30.24
N PHE A 323 -7.17 23.60 -29.00
CA PHE A 323 -7.12 22.18 -28.62
C PHE A 323 -8.30 21.38 -29.20
N VAL A 324 -9.52 21.91 -29.20
CA VAL A 324 -10.66 21.23 -29.85
C VAL A 324 -10.50 21.21 -31.37
N GLU A 325 -10.05 22.30 -31.99
CA GLU A 325 -9.73 22.36 -33.43
C GLU A 325 -8.70 21.27 -33.84
N VAL A 326 -7.70 20.98 -32.99
CA VAL A 326 -6.74 19.87 -33.21
C VAL A 326 -7.41 18.48 -33.10
N LEU A 327 -8.35 18.31 -32.18
CA LEU A 327 -9.08 17.04 -31.99
C LEU A 327 -10.10 16.78 -33.11
N GLU A 328 -10.62 17.83 -33.76
CA GLU A 328 -11.52 17.74 -34.92
C GLU A 328 -10.81 17.36 -36.25
N LEU A 329 -9.49 17.46 -36.34
CA LEU A 329 -8.75 17.15 -37.58
C LEU A 329 -8.95 15.69 -38.04
N ASN A 330 -9.41 15.49 -39.28
CA ASN A 330 -9.76 14.17 -39.80
C ASN A 330 -8.57 13.27 -40.23
N ASP A 331 -7.31 13.65 -39.95
CA ASP A 331 -6.15 12.80 -40.25
C ASP A 331 -5.89 11.78 -39.12
N THR A 332 -5.87 10.49 -39.48
CA THR A 332 -5.57 9.38 -38.57
C THR A 332 -4.11 9.33 -38.12
N LYS A 333 -3.18 9.96 -38.86
CA LYS A 333 -1.76 10.07 -38.50
C LYS A 333 -1.51 10.93 -37.27
N LEU A 334 -2.46 11.81 -36.90
CA LEU A 334 -2.33 12.73 -35.76
C LEU A 334 -2.66 12.08 -34.40
N THR A 335 -2.68 10.75 -34.31
CA THR A 335 -3.01 9.98 -33.10
C THR A 335 -2.25 10.47 -31.86
N GLU A 336 -0.92 10.57 -31.92
CA GLU A 336 -0.10 11.01 -30.78
C GLU A 336 -0.30 12.48 -30.42
N ILE A 337 -0.55 13.34 -31.41
CA ILE A 337 -0.87 14.76 -31.17
C ILE A 337 -2.21 14.87 -30.45
N LYS A 338 -3.25 14.17 -30.92
CA LYS A 338 -4.57 14.15 -30.27
C LYS A 338 -4.50 13.56 -28.85
N ALA A 339 -3.70 12.51 -28.65
CA ALA A 339 -3.47 11.93 -27.34
C ALA A 339 -2.72 12.91 -26.40
N ALA A 340 -1.73 13.67 -26.91
CA ALA A 340 -1.06 14.72 -26.16
C ALA A 340 -2.00 15.89 -25.82
N THR A 341 -2.86 16.31 -26.75
CA THR A 341 -3.89 17.35 -26.51
C THR A 341 -4.87 16.92 -25.42
N LEU A 342 -5.39 15.68 -25.46
CA LEU A 342 -6.26 15.14 -24.41
C LEU A 342 -5.54 14.99 -23.06
N ARG A 343 -4.27 14.56 -23.03
CA ARG A 343 -3.42 14.56 -21.82
C ARG A 343 -3.22 15.97 -21.25
N THR A 344 -3.09 16.98 -22.11
CA THR A 344 -2.94 18.40 -21.72
C THR A 344 -4.25 18.99 -21.18
N LEU A 345 -5.38 18.74 -21.85
CA LEU A 345 -6.72 19.06 -21.32
C LEU A 345 -6.96 18.40 -19.96
N THR A 346 -6.58 17.11 -19.83
CA THR A 346 -6.66 16.36 -18.56
C THR A 346 -5.82 17.04 -17.47
N SER A 347 -4.59 17.49 -17.76
CA SER A 347 -3.80 18.21 -16.75
C SER A 347 -4.47 19.52 -16.34
N ILE A 348 -5.01 20.31 -17.29
CA ILE A 348 -5.62 21.62 -17.00
C ILE A 348 -6.86 21.51 -16.10
N ILE A 349 -7.62 20.41 -16.12
CA ILE A 349 -8.72 20.16 -15.16
C ILE A 349 -8.23 20.27 -13.70
N HIS A 350 -6.99 19.84 -13.40
CA HIS A 350 -6.46 19.85 -12.04
C HIS A 350 -6.23 21.27 -11.50
N LEU A 351 -6.10 22.28 -12.37
CA LEU A 351 -6.02 23.69 -11.99
C LEU A 351 -7.33 24.21 -11.36
N ASP A 352 -8.46 23.52 -11.52
CA ASP A 352 -9.73 23.94 -10.92
C ASP A 352 -9.72 23.86 -9.37
N ARG A 353 -8.79 23.06 -8.80
CA ARG A 353 -8.48 23.07 -7.36
C ARG A 353 -7.71 24.32 -6.91
N MET A 354 -7.19 25.14 -7.83
CA MET A 354 -6.47 26.38 -7.54
C MET A 354 -7.41 27.60 -7.65
N PRO A 355 -7.69 28.34 -6.55
CA PRO A 355 -8.68 29.42 -6.54
C PRO A 355 -8.30 30.66 -7.37
N SER A 356 -7.12 30.69 -7.98
CA SER A 356 -6.66 31.76 -8.87
C SER A 356 -7.07 31.58 -10.34
N PHE A 357 -7.25 30.34 -10.83
CA PHE A 357 -7.47 30.06 -12.26
C PHE A 357 -8.36 28.83 -12.51
N PRO A 358 -9.64 28.83 -12.08
CA PRO A 358 -10.59 27.79 -12.50
C PRO A 358 -10.79 27.82 -14.03
N ARG A 359 -10.88 26.63 -14.63
CA ARG A 359 -10.99 26.42 -16.09
C ARG A 359 -11.96 25.29 -16.47
N LEU A 360 -12.47 24.52 -15.52
CA LEU A 360 -13.34 23.36 -15.77
C LEU A 360 -14.57 23.72 -16.62
N ASN A 361 -15.29 24.78 -16.26
CA ASN A 361 -16.46 25.23 -17.02
C ASN A 361 -16.11 25.64 -18.46
N THR A 362 -14.98 26.31 -18.68
CA THR A 362 -14.52 26.65 -20.04
C THR A 362 -14.17 25.39 -20.85
N ILE A 363 -13.64 24.34 -20.22
CA ILE A 363 -13.42 23.04 -20.88
C ILE A 363 -14.76 22.38 -21.23
N ILE A 364 -15.75 22.41 -20.32
CA ILE A 364 -17.10 21.87 -20.56
C ILE A 364 -17.77 22.59 -21.74
N ASP A 365 -17.72 23.92 -21.78
CA ASP A 365 -18.30 24.75 -22.84
C ASP A 365 -17.63 24.48 -24.19
N VAL A 366 -16.30 24.60 -24.27
CA VAL A 366 -15.55 24.52 -25.54
C VAL A 366 -15.53 23.09 -26.10
N THR A 367 -15.57 22.05 -25.25
CA THR A 367 -15.74 20.66 -25.73
C THR A 367 -17.20 20.26 -25.98
N GLY A 368 -18.16 21.12 -25.64
CA GLY A 368 -19.60 20.85 -25.71
C GLY A 368 -20.06 19.70 -24.81
N ALA A 369 -19.34 19.43 -23.71
CA ALA A 369 -19.50 18.22 -22.90
C ALA A 369 -20.92 18.04 -22.32
N SER A 370 -21.64 19.13 -22.05
CA SER A 370 -23.01 19.15 -21.51
C SER A 370 -24.12 18.87 -22.55
N SER A 371 -23.77 18.78 -23.84
CA SER A 371 -24.75 18.67 -24.93
C SER A 371 -24.67 17.31 -25.62
N TYR A 372 -25.80 16.63 -25.80
CA TYR A 372 -25.85 15.33 -26.49
C TYR A 372 -25.21 15.36 -27.89
N HIS A 373 -25.32 16.48 -28.62
CA HIS A 373 -24.69 16.69 -29.94
C HIS A 373 -23.37 17.47 -29.89
N GLY A 374 -22.80 17.71 -28.71
CA GLY A 374 -21.50 18.36 -28.56
C GLY A 374 -20.34 17.52 -29.06
N PHE A 375 -19.19 18.16 -29.27
CA PHE A 375 -18.00 17.53 -29.84
C PHE A 375 -17.54 16.30 -29.03
N LEU A 376 -17.33 16.46 -27.71
CA LEU A 376 -16.85 15.38 -26.86
C LEU A 376 -17.81 14.16 -26.84
N PRO A 377 -19.13 14.30 -26.60
CA PRO A 377 -20.04 13.15 -26.63
C PRO A 377 -20.12 12.44 -27.99
N VAL A 378 -19.98 13.18 -29.10
CA VAL A 378 -19.88 12.57 -30.45
C VAL A 378 -18.56 11.83 -30.63
N LEU A 379 -17.42 12.41 -30.22
CA LEU A 379 -16.10 11.78 -30.27
C LEU A 379 -16.06 10.47 -29.46
N VAL A 380 -16.62 10.49 -28.25
CA VAL A 380 -16.65 9.32 -27.35
C VAL A 380 -17.52 8.20 -27.92
N ARG A 381 -18.73 8.49 -28.42
CA ARG A 381 -19.57 7.47 -29.06
C ARG A 381 -18.96 6.91 -30.34
N SER A 382 -18.24 7.74 -31.11
CA SER A 382 -17.47 7.28 -32.27
C SER A 382 -16.33 6.34 -31.87
N CYS A 383 -15.59 6.67 -30.80
CA CYS A 383 -14.56 5.82 -30.22
C CYS A 383 -15.12 4.48 -29.73
N ILE A 384 -16.22 4.50 -28.97
CA ILE A 384 -16.89 3.30 -28.45
C ILE A 384 -17.43 2.42 -29.58
N THR A 385 -18.05 3.01 -30.61
CA THR A 385 -18.52 2.27 -31.79
C THR A 385 -17.37 1.62 -32.56
N THR A 386 -16.20 2.28 -32.59
CA THR A 386 -14.99 1.75 -33.26
C THR A 386 -14.37 0.60 -32.45
N LEU A 387 -14.25 0.75 -31.13
CA LEU A 387 -13.68 -0.26 -30.23
C LEU A 387 -14.55 -1.52 -30.13
N THR A 388 -15.88 -1.36 -30.09
CA THR A 388 -16.83 -2.47 -29.95
C THR A 388 -17.21 -3.13 -31.30
N ALA A 389 -16.67 -2.66 -32.41
CA ALA A 389 -16.88 -3.26 -33.73
C ALA A 389 -16.27 -4.67 -33.83
N HIS A 390 -16.98 -5.59 -34.51
CA HIS A 390 -16.50 -6.96 -34.74
C HIS A 390 -15.26 -7.03 -35.66
N SER A 391 -15.01 -5.95 -36.40
CA SER A 391 -13.76 -5.69 -37.11
C SER A 391 -13.49 -4.18 -37.04
N PRO A 392 -12.34 -3.73 -36.49
CA PRO A 392 -12.00 -2.32 -36.50
C PRO A 392 -11.76 -1.86 -37.95
N PRO A 393 -12.20 -0.64 -38.34
CA PRO A 393 -11.89 -0.08 -39.65
C PRO A 393 -10.38 0.09 -39.81
N VAL A 394 -9.89 -0.01 -41.05
CA VAL A 394 -8.47 0.18 -41.40
C VAL A 394 -8.36 1.38 -42.35
N PRO A 395 -7.62 2.45 -42.01
CA PRO A 395 -6.89 2.66 -40.75
C PRO A 395 -7.83 2.84 -39.54
N ASN A 396 -7.38 2.43 -38.35
CA ASN A 396 -8.14 2.61 -37.11
C ASN A 396 -8.12 4.10 -36.68
N PRO A 397 -9.27 4.79 -36.57
CA PRO A 397 -9.33 6.17 -36.12
C PRO A 397 -9.11 6.36 -34.61
N PHE A 398 -9.17 5.29 -33.81
CA PHE A 398 -8.92 5.32 -32.36
C PHE A 398 -7.94 4.22 -31.91
N PRO A 399 -6.63 4.38 -32.15
CA PRO A 399 -5.61 3.51 -31.57
C PRO A 399 -5.55 3.61 -30.03
N ALA A 400 -4.99 2.58 -29.39
CA ALA A 400 -5.01 2.42 -27.93
C ALA A 400 -4.48 3.63 -27.11
N PRO A 401 -3.42 4.37 -27.53
CA PRO A 401 -2.98 5.58 -26.82
C PRO A 401 -4.01 6.71 -26.83
N LEU A 402 -4.71 6.92 -27.96
CA LEU A 402 -5.73 7.95 -28.11
C LEU A 402 -7.01 7.60 -27.36
N ALA A 403 -7.49 6.35 -27.48
CA ALA A 403 -8.60 5.85 -26.68
C ALA A 403 -8.27 5.95 -25.17
N THR A 404 -7.04 5.62 -24.77
CA THR A 404 -6.56 5.75 -23.39
C THR A 404 -6.60 7.19 -22.90
N ALA A 405 -6.13 8.14 -23.71
CA ALA A 405 -6.18 9.57 -23.37
C ALA A 405 -7.64 10.07 -23.25
N LEU A 406 -8.55 9.60 -24.10
CA LEU A 406 -9.96 9.99 -24.08
C LEU A 406 -10.71 9.44 -22.85
N PHE A 407 -10.57 8.15 -22.54
CA PHE A 407 -11.16 7.57 -21.32
C PHE A 407 -10.51 8.11 -20.04
N SER A 408 -9.22 8.45 -20.08
CA SER A 408 -8.56 9.20 -18.99
C SER A 408 -9.21 10.57 -18.83
N PHE A 409 -9.37 11.36 -19.89
CA PHE A 409 -10.00 12.68 -19.83
C PHE A 409 -11.41 12.62 -19.24
N LEU A 410 -12.24 11.65 -19.65
CA LEU A 410 -13.57 11.43 -19.09
C LEU A 410 -13.56 11.14 -17.58
N TYR A 411 -12.62 10.34 -17.09
CA TYR A 411 -12.50 10.05 -15.66
C TYR A 411 -12.19 11.30 -14.84
N HIS A 412 -11.16 12.08 -15.22
CA HIS A 412 -10.80 13.27 -14.46
C HIS A 412 -11.86 14.39 -14.62
N LEU A 413 -12.65 14.40 -15.71
CA LEU A 413 -13.81 15.26 -15.86
C LEU A 413 -14.96 14.85 -14.92
N ALA A 414 -15.25 13.55 -14.81
CA ALA A 414 -16.27 13.00 -13.90
C ALA A 414 -15.89 13.13 -12.41
N SER A 415 -14.60 13.24 -12.07
CA SER A 415 -14.13 13.45 -10.70
C SER A 415 -14.46 14.83 -10.11
N TYR A 416 -15.08 15.73 -10.87
CA TYR A 416 -15.54 17.05 -10.45
C TYR A 416 -17.03 17.18 -10.71
N GLU A 417 -17.78 17.70 -9.73
CA GLU A 417 -19.26 17.76 -9.73
C GLU A 417 -19.85 18.29 -11.05
N ALA A 418 -19.46 19.49 -11.48
CA ALA A 418 -19.93 20.11 -12.72
C ALA A 418 -19.54 19.31 -14.01
N GLY A 419 -18.41 18.59 -13.99
CA GLY A 419 -18.02 17.70 -15.08
C GLY A 419 -18.81 16.40 -15.11
N GLY A 420 -19.18 15.87 -13.94
CA GLY A 420 -20.14 14.78 -13.80
C GLY A 420 -21.53 15.17 -14.29
N GLU A 421 -22.05 16.34 -13.91
CA GLU A 421 -23.32 16.88 -14.40
C GLU A 421 -23.33 17.05 -15.93
N ALA A 422 -22.23 17.52 -16.52
CA ALA A 422 -22.08 17.60 -17.98
C ALA A 422 -22.15 16.21 -18.66
N LEU A 423 -21.50 15.19 -18.08
CA LEU A 423 -21.52 13.83 -18.61
C LEU A 423 -22.88 13.14 -18.44
N VAL A 424 -23.64 13.45 -17.38
CA VAL A 424 -25.03 13.01 -17.24
C VAL A 424 -25.92 13.70 -18.28
N SER A 425 -25.85 15.02 -18.40
CA SER A 425 -26.73 15.80 -19.29
C SER A 425 -26.54 15.53 -20.79
N CYS A 426 -25.35 15.07 -21.23
CA CYS A 426 -25.14 14.59 -22.60
C CYS A 426 -25.51 13.11 -22.83
N GLY A 427 -26.00 12.39 -21.81
CA GLY A 427 -26.43 10.99 -21.92
C GLY A 427 -25.29 9.97 -21.95
N MET A 428 -24.15 10.25 -21.32
CA MET A 428 -22.96 9.39 -21.41
C MET A 428 -23.14 8.00 -20.78
N MET A 429 -24.07 7.87 -19.81
CA MET A 429 -24.33 6.63 -19.06
C MET A 429 -24.58 5.40 -19.96
N GLU A 430 -25.50 5.51 -20.94
CA GLU A 430 -25.81 4.43 -21.90
C GLU A 430 -24.55 4.01 -22.68
N SER A 431 -23.78 5.00 -23.14
CA SER A 431 -22.59 4.78 -23.96
C SER A 431 -21.51 4.03 -23.18
N LEU A 432 -21.27 4.40 -21.91
CA LEU A 432 -20.31 3.71 -21.05
C LEU A 432 -20.77 2.30 -20.67
N ILE A 433 -22.07 2.09 -20.41
CA ILE A 433 -22.64 0.75 -20.15
C ILE A 433 -22.45 -0.17 -21.36
N SER A 434 -22.49 0.35 -22.60
CA SER A 434 -22.19 -0.45 -23.80
C SER A 434 -20.74 -0.99 -23.81
N VAL A 435 -19.78 -0.23 -23.27
CA VAL A 435 -18.38 -0.67 -23.11
C VAL A 435 -18.29 -1.80 -22.08
N VAL A 436 -19.00 -1.72 -20.95
CA VAL A 436 -18.98 -2.77 -19.92
C VAL A 436 -19.47 -4.12 -20.47
N ASN A 437 -20.49 -4.08 -21.34
CA ASN A 437 -21.06 -5.26 -22.01
C ASN A 437 -20.17 -5.86 -23.12
N TRP A 438 -19.10 -5.20 -23.54
CA TRP A 438 -18.20 -5.67 -24.62
C TRP A 438 -17.30 -6.81 -24.14
N LYS A 439 -17.59 -8.04 -24.58
CA LYS A 439 -16.98 -9.30 -24.09
C LYS A 439 -15.50 -9.53 -24.47
N GLY A 440 -14.73 -8.50 -24.78
CA GLY A 440 -13.30 -8.60 -25.04
C GLY A 440 -12.51 -8.83 -23.75
N THR A 441 -11.75 -9.91 -23.68
CA THR A 441 -10.90 -10.33 -22.54
C THR A 441 -9.41 -10.00 -22.71
N GLU A 442 -9.03 -9.34 -23.82
CA GLU A 442 -7.66 -8.85 -24.06
C GLU A 442 -7.28 -7.74 -23.04
N PRO A 443 -5.98 -7.59 -22.67
CA PRO A 443 -5.55 -6.62 -21.66
C PRO A 443 -5.97 -5.17 -21.93
N ASP A 444 -5.92 -4.74 -23.19
CA ASP A 444 -6.40 -3.42 -23.63
C ASP A 444 -7.90 -3.26 -23.43
N HIS A 445 -8.68 -4.28 -23.79
CA HIS A 445 -10.14 -4.27 -23.68
C HIS A 445 -10.57 -4.18 -22.21
N ILE A 446 -9.96 -4.99 -21.35
CA ILE A 446 -10.12 -4.93 -19.88
C ILE A 446 -9.75 -3.53 -19.36
N THR A 447 -8.69 -2.91 -19.89
CA THR A 447 -8.24 -1.57 -19.47
C THR A 447 -9.25 -0.47 -19.84
N PHE A 448 -9.86 -0.52 -21.03
CA PHE A 448 -10.95 0.42 -21.39
C PHE A 448 -12.20 0.22 -20.53
N VAL A 449 -12.57 -1.04 -20.28
CA VAL A 449 -13.72 -1.39 -19.44
C VAL A 449 -13.51 -0.91 -18.00
N THR A 450 -12.31 -1.08 -17.44
CA THR A 450 -11.94 -0.58 -16.10
C THR A 450 -12.13 0.93 -15.97
N ARG A 451 -11.74 1.69 -17.00
CA ARG A 451 -11.95 3.16 -17.02
C ARG A 451 -13.43 3.51 -17.16
N ALA A 452 -14.18 2.81 -18.02
CA ALA A 452 -15.63 3.03 -18.15
C ALA A 452 -16.37 2.77 -16.82
N VAL A 453 -16.03 1.68 -16.11
CA VAL A 453 -16.57 1.35 -14.78
C VAL A 453 -16.28 2.46 -13.77
N ARG A 454 -15.04 2.99 -13.73
CA ARG A 454 -14.66 4.09 -12.84
C ARG A 454 -15.37 5.41 -13.17
N VAL A 455 -15.61 5.71 -14.45
CA VAL A 455 -16.41 6.90 -14.83
C VAL A 455 -17.87 6.72 -14.38
N ILE A 456 -18.45 5.52 -14.57
CA ILE A 456 -19.82 5.21 -14.12
C ILE A 456 -19.95 5.34 -12.60
N ASP A 457 -19.03 4.77 -11.82
CA ASP A 457 -19.02 4.84 -10.34
C ASP A 457 -19.06 6.30 -9.81
N LEU A 458 -18.43 7.23 -10.52
CA LEU A 458 -18.49 8.67 -10.20
C LEU A 458 -19.86 9.29 -10.56
N ILE A 459 -20.39 9.04 -11.76
CA ILE A 459 -21.63 9.70 -12.24
C ILE A 459 -22.94 9.01 -11.78
N THR A 460 -22.91 7.76 -11.31
CA THR A 460 -24.10 7.05 -10.81
C THR A 460 -24.70 7.73 -9.57
N ASN A 461 -23.90 8.43 -8.77
CA ASN A 461 -24.40 9.21 -7.64
C ASN A 461 -25.19 10.47 -8.07
N LEU A 462 -24.99 10.95 -9.30
CA LEU A 462 -25.68 12.10 -9.87
C LEU A 462 -26.96 11.68 -10.61
N ASP A 463 -26.95 10.54 -11.30
CA ASP A 463 -28.16 9.94 -11.91
C ASP A 463 -28.21 8.40 -11.76
N MET A 464 -28.64 7.97 -10.57
CA MET A 464 -28.91 6.57 -10.27
C MET A 464 -30.03 6.00 -11.14
N HIS A 465 -31.02 6.82 -11.54
CA HIS A 465 -32.16 6.37 -12.34
C HIS A 465 -31.75 6.00 -13.77
N ALA A 466 -30.88 6.79 -14.41
CA ALA A 466 -30.29 6.44 -15.70
C ALA A 466 -29.41 5.18 -15.62
N PHE A 467 -28.66 4.97 -14.54
CA PHE A 467 -27.90 3.73 -14.36
C PHE A 467 -28.83 2.50 -14.22
N GLN A 468 -29.95 2.63 -13.50
CA GLN A 468 -30.96 1.58 -13.36
C GLN A 468 -31.71 1.29 -14.67
N SER A 469 -32.16 2.32 -15.40
CA SER A 469 -33.00 2.16 -16.60
C SER A 469 -32.24 1.48 -17.76
N HIS A 470 -30.93 1.65 -17.84
CA HIS A 470 -30.05 0.94 -18.80
C HIS A 470 -29.53 -0.40 -18.25
N GLY A 471 -30.03 -0.88 -17.11
CA GLY A 471 -29.69 -2.18 -16.54
C GLY A 471 -28.25 -2.30 -16.00
N GLY A 472 -27.65 -1.19 -15.55
CA GLY A 472 -26.22 -1.09 -15.22
C GLY A 472 -25.72 -2.14 -14.23
N LEU A 473 -26.46 -2.42 -13.14
CA LEU A 473 -26.12 -3.47 -12.18
C LEU A 473 -25.97 -4.87 -12.83
N ASN A 474 -26.85 -5.18 -13.78
CA ASN A 474 -26.88 -6.45 -14.50
C ASN A 474 -25.68 -6.56 -15.46
N ALA A 475 -25.32 -5.45 -16.12
CA ALA A 475 -24.12 -5.37 -16.95
C ALA A 475 -22.82 -5.55 -16.12
N PHE A 476 -22.75 -4.90 -14.95
CA PHE A 476 -21.60 -5.03 -14.03
C PHE A 476 -21.45 -6.47 -13.52
N THR A 477 -22.54 -7.08 -13.04
CA THR A 477 -22.50 -8.45 -12.48
C THR A 477 -22.15 -9.48 -13.55
N LYS A 478 -22.75 -9.40 -14.74
CA LYS A 478 -22.42 -10.30 -15.87
C LYS A 478 -20.98 -10.13 -16.35
N ARG A 479 -20.42 -8.91 -16.28
CA ARG A 479 -19.03 -8.69 -16.66
C ARG A 479 -18.06 -9.21 -15.60
N LEU A 480 -18.36 -9.02 -14.31
CA LEU A 480 -17.62 -9.65 -13.22
C LEU A 480 -17.60 -11.18 -13.34
N GLU A 481 -18.73 -11.79 -13.68
CA GLU A 481 -18.85 -13.23 -13.95
C GLU A 481 -17.96 -13.69 -15.12
N VAL A 482 -17.90 -12.93 -16.22
CA VAL A 482 -17.01 -13.25 -17.36
C VAL A 482 -15.53 -13.21 -16.98
N GLU A 483 -15.07 -12.18 -16.24
CA GLU A 483 -13.65 -12.08 -15.84
C GLU A 483 -13.27 -13.16 -14.81
N VAL A 484 -14.19 -13.53 -13.91
CA VAL A 484 -13.97 -14.61 -12.94
C VAL A 484 -13.99 -15.98 -13.61
N GLU A 485 -14.83 -16.21 -14.62
CA GLU A 485 -14.80 -17.45 -15.42
C GLU A 485 -13.52 -17.57 -16.26
N GLU A 486 -12.94 -16.46 -16.74
CA GLU A 486 -11.63 -16.49 -17.39
C GLU A 486 -10.52 -16.89 -16.40
N CYS A 487 -10.54 -16.32 -15.18
CA CYS A 487 -9.64 -16.72 -14.10
C CYS A 487 -9.80 -18.19 -13.68
N ARG A 488 -11.03 -18.73 -13.73
CA ARG A 488 -11.34 -20.13 -13.38
C ARG A 488 -10.68 -21.14 -14.32
N LYS A 489 -10.29 -20.73 -15.52
CA LYS A 489 -9.47 -21.57 -16.44
C LYS A 489 -8.01 -21.64 -16.01
N GLU A 490 -7.48 -20.55 -15.44
CA GLU A 490 -6.09 -20.45 -14.96
C GLU A 490 -5.93 -21.08 -13.56
N GLN A 491 -6.93 -20.89 -12.69
CA GLN A 491 -7.00 -21.45 -11.35
C GLN A 491 -8.42 -22.00 -11.10
N PRO A 492 -8.69 -23.30 -11.32
CA PRO A 492 -10.02 -23.90 -11.18
C PRO A 492 -10.43 -24.22 -9.74
N PHE A 493 -9.53 -24.10 -8.75
CA PHE A 493 -9.79 -24.47 -7.37
C PHE A 493 -10.97 -23.67 -6.77
N VAL A 494 -11.86 -24.36 -6.03
CA VAL A 494 -12.89 -23.75 -5.17
C VAL A 494 -12.99 -24.58 -3.89
N ILE A 495 -13.15 -23.91 -2.74
CA ILE A 495 -13.37 -24.60 -1.47
C ILE A 495 -14.67 -25.40 -1.54
N SER A 496 -14.53 -26.72 -1.70
CA SER A 496 -15.63 -27.68 -1.66
C SER A 496 -15.80 -28.22 -0.25
N LEU A 497 -17.04 -28.38 0.19
CA LEU A 497 -17.40 -28.78 1.55
C LEU A 497 -18.07 -30.16 1.55
N PRO A 498 -17.83 -31.02 2.56
CA PRO A 498 -18.61 -32.24 2.73
C PRO A 498 -20.09 -31.90 2.91
N ALA A 499 -20.95 -32.48 2.08
CA ALA A 499 -22.39 -32.33 2.26
C ALA A 499 -22.82 -32.87 3.63
N PRO A 500 -23.81 -32.24 4.31
CA PRO A 500 -24.36 -32.80 5.54
C PRO A 500 -24.87 -34.22 5.30
N LEU A 501 -24.50 -35.17 6.17
CA LEU A 501 -25.02 -36.53 6.13
C LEU A 501 -26.54 -36.47 6.37
N ALA A 502 -27.31 -36.65 5.30
CA ALA A 502 -28.75 -36.91 5.40
C ALA A 502 -28.95 -38.18 6.23
N GLY A 503 -29.78 -38.12 7.27
CA GLY A 503 -29.96 -39.22 8.21
C GLY A 503 -30.62 -40.44 7.57
N ASP A 504 -30.34 -41.62 8.13
CA ASP A 504 -30.97 -42.89 7.73
C ASP A 504 -32.50 -42.78 7.74
N GLY A 505 -33.14 -43.15 6.62
CA GLY A 505 -34.55 -42.82 6.36
C GLY A 505 -35.23 -43.63 5.26
N ASP A 506 -35.12 -44.96 5.36
CA ASP A 506 -35.80 -45.99 4.55
C ASP A 506 -35.52 -46.08 3.03
N SER A 507 -35.59 -47.31 2.52
CA SER A 507 -35.20 -47.68 1.16
C SER A 507 -36.28 -48.46 0.41
N SER A 508 -36.64 -48.03 -0.80
CA SER A 508 -37.34 -48.89 -1.78
C SER A 508 -37.19 -48.43 -3.24
N SER A 509 -36.60 -49.29 -4.09
CA SER A 509 -36.93 -49.57 -5.52
C SER A 509 -37.41 -48.44 -6.46
N ALA A 510 -36.95 -48.29 -7.71
CA ALA A 510 -36.07 -49.09 -8.59
C ALA A 510 -35.62 -48.23 -9.83
N PRO A 511 -34.70 -48.69 -10.71
CA PRO A 511 -33.99 -47.80 -11.66
C PRO A 511 -34.47 -47.84 -13.14
N SER A 512 -33.87 -46.98 -13.98
CA SER A 512 -33.97 -46.87 -15.46
C SER A 512 -35.31 -46.27 -15.98
N ASP A 513 -35.39 -45.56 -17.11
CA ASP A 513 -34.51 -45.53 -18.30
C ASP A 513 -34.23 -44.13 -18.88
N THR A 514 -33.28 -44.04 -19.81
CA THR A 514 -32.92 -42.84 -20.61
C THR A 514 -33.80 -42.64 -21.85
N ALA A 515 -34.24 -41.40 -22.13
CA ALA A 515 -34.55 -40.93 -23.49
C ALA A 515 -34.51 -39.39 -23.63
N GLN A 516 -34.30 -38.91 -24.86
CA GLN A 516 -34.26 -37.49 -25.24
C GLN A 516 -35.62 -37.03 -25.80
N SER A 517 -35.98 -35.75 -25.64
CA SER A 517 -36.36 -34.83 -26.75
C SER A 517 -37.05 -33.55 -26.24
N ALA A 518 -36.84 -32.44 -26.96
CA ALA A 518 -37.62 -31.20 -26.79
C ALA A 518 -39.02 -31.30 -27.45
N GLY A 519 -39.95 -30.43 -27.06
CA GLY A 519 -41.28 -30.33 -27.69
C GLY A 519 -42.27 -29.37 -27.00
N ALA A 520 -42.37 -28.15 -27.52
CA ALA A 520 -43.20 -27.01 -27.12
C ALA A 520 -44.70 -27.22 -26.77
N THR A 521 -45.17 -26.36 -25.84
CA THR A 521 -46.48 -25.63 -25.81
C THR A 521 -47.84 -26.33 -25.57
N GLU A 522 -48.80 -25.49 -25.15
CA GLU A 522 -50.27 -25.67 -25.08
C GLU A 522 -50.89 -26.36 -23.85
N GLU A 523 -51.45 -25.53 -22.94
CA GLU A 523 -52.76 -25.79 -22.29
C GLU A 523 -53.89 -25.63 -23.36
N PRO A 524 -55.21 -25.86 -23.11
CA PRO A 524 -55.90 -26.02 -21.81
C PRO A 524 -57.13 -26.99 -21.76
N ILE A 525 -57.92 -26.83 -20.68
CA ILE A 525 -59.36 -27.10 -20.46
C ILE A 525 -59.88 -28.53 -20.15
N ASP A 526 -60.77 -28.56 -19.13
CA ASP A 526 -62.05 -29.33 -19.04
C ASP A 526 -62.04 -30.85 -18.73
N THR A 527 -63.03 -31.44 -18.03
CA THR A 527 -64.18 -30.89 -17.25
C THR A 527 -64.62 -31.90 -16.15
N THR A 528 -65.53 -31.48 -15.25
CA THR A 528 -66.49 -32.32 -14.46
C THR A 528 -65.92 -33.28 -13.38
N ASP A 529 -66.63 -33.62 -12.29
CA ASP A 529 -68.03 -33.33 -11.95
C ASP A 529 -68.31 -33.08 -10.44
N THR A 530 -69.51 -32.50 -10.24
CA THR A 530 -70.42 -32.33 -9.09
C THR A 530 -70.53 -33.45 -8.01
N THR A 531 -71.15 -33.32 -6.82
CA THR A 531 -71.97 -32.26 -6.15
C THR A 531 -72.12 -32.44 -4.61
N GLU A 532 -72.45 -31.33 -3.92
CA GLU A 532 -73.35 -31.18 -2.75
C GLU A 532 -73.06 -31.69 -1.30
N VAL A 533 -73.80 -31.05 -0.37
CA VAL A 533 -73.75 -30.99 1.13
C VAL A 533 -75.15 -31.38 1.70
N PRO A 534 -75.51 -31.34 3.01
CA PRO A 534 -74.78 -31.12 4.29
C PRO A 534 -74.99 -32.35 5.26
N ASP A 535 -75.34 -32.38 6.56
CA ASP A 535 -75.67 -31.38 7.62
C ASP A 535 -75.69 -31.95 9.08
N THR A 536 -75.77 -31.05 10.07
CA THR A 536 -76.33 -31.18 11.45
C THR A 536 -75.78 -32.17 12.50
N GLY A 537 -75.16 -31.61 13.56
CA GLY A 537 -75.45 -31.92 15.00
C GLY A 537 -74.98 -33.25 15.63
N THR A 538 -74.97 -33.46 16.97
CA THR A 538 -75.08 -32.54 18.15
C THR A 538 -74.60 -33.26 19.45
N HIS A 539 -74.26 -32.48 20.50
CA HIS A 539 -74.16 -32.84 21.94
C HIS A 539 -72.99 -33.69 22.50
N SER A 540 -72.49 -33.24 23.66
CA SER A 540 -71.70 -33.98 24.66
C SER A 540 -72.59 -34.53 25.79
N PRO A 541 -72.07 -35.38 26.70
CA PRO A 541 -72.04 -34.99 28.12
C PRO A 541 -70.81 -35.50 28.93
N MET A 542 -70.78 -35.14 30.22
CA MET A 542 -69.87 -35.60 31.30
C MET A 542 -70.23 -37.05 31.75
N ASP A 543 -69.62 -37.74 32.73
CA ASP A 543 -69.02 -37.28 33.99
C ASP A 543 -68.19 -38.35 34.78
N THR A 544 -67.62 -37.94 35.92
CA THR A 544 -67.17 -38.70 37.12
C THR A 544 -65.75 -39.32 37.26
N THR A 545 -65.26 -39.18 38.50
CA THR A 545 -63.98 -39.54 39.18
C THR A 545 -64.13 -40.83 40.05
N PRO A 546 -63.11 -41.47 40.71
CA PRO A 546 -62.05 -40.87 41.57
C PRO A 546 -60.66 -41.59 41.71
N ALA A 547 -59.81 -41.06 42.61
CA ALA A 547 -58.48 -41.56 42.99
C ALA A 547 -58.49 -42.35 44.33
N PRO A 548 -57.37 -43.00 44.76
CA PRO A 548 -56.39 -42.32 45.64
C PRO A 548 -54.90 -42.74 45.46
N ALA A 549 -54.00 -42.20 46.31
CA ALA A 549 -52.54 -42.46 46.44
C ALA A 549 -52.23 -43.06 47.88
N PRO A 550 -51.01 -43.05 48.50
CA PRO A 550 -49.65 -42.58 48.14
C PRO A 550 -48.48 -43.53 48.60
N ALA A 551 -47.30 -42.94 48.94
CA ALA A 551 -46.16 -43.48 49.74
C ALA A 551 -45.06 -44.30 48.99
N GLU A 552 -43.74 -44.29 49.34
CA GLU A 552 -42.97 -43.49 50.33
C GLU A 552 -41.44 -43.34 49.98
N VAL A 553 -40.59 -42.94 50.95
CA VAL A 553 -39.30 -42.20 50.80
C VAL A 553 -37.98 -43.04 50.80
N ASP A 554 -36.86 -42.34 50.52
CA ASP A 554 -35.57 -42.30 51.28
C ASP A 554 -34.19 -42.80 50.72
N VAL A 555 -33.31 -41.81 50.48
CA VAL A 555 -31.97 -41.58 51.14
C VAL A 555 -30.77 -42.53 50.93
N ALA A 556 -29.85 -42.06 50.06
CA ALA A 556 -28.43 -41.72 50.29
C ALA A 556 -27.27 -42.74 50.58
N GLN A 557 -26.21 -42.57 49.76
CA GLN A 557 -24.78 -42.40 50.11
C GLN A 557 -23.82 -43.57 50.47
N SER A 558 -22.54 -43.32 50.13
CA SER A 558 -21.29 -44.05 50.45
C SER A 558 -21.03 -45.34 49.61
N SER A 559 -19.78 -45.76 49.35
CA SER A 559 -18.47 -45.35 49.89
C SER A 559 -17.32 -45.45 48.85
N TYR A 560 -16.12 -44.97 49.20
CA TYR A 560 -14.88 -45.02 48.38
C TYR A 560 -14.15 -46.37 48.51
N ALA A 561 -13.46 -46.85 47.45
CA ALA A 561 -11.97 -46.86 47.38
C ALA A 561 -11.36 -47.75 46.27
N ALA A 562 -10.18 -47.31 45.78
CA ALA A 562 -9.07 -48.07 45.15
C ALA A 562 -9.20 -48.67 43.72
N GLN A 563 -8.12 -48.44 42.95
CA GLN A 563 -7.77 -49.00 41.63
C GLN A 563 -6.92 -50.31 41.80
N PRO A 564 -6.34 -50.96 40.75
CA PRO A 564 -6.37 -50.70 39.30
C PRO A 564 -6.61 -51.94 38.40
N SER A 565 -6.90 -51.71 37.10
CA SER A 565 -6.38 -52.54 35.98
C SER A 565 -6.64 -51.91 34.61
N THR A 566 -5.77 -52.27 33.66
CA THR A 566 -5.68 -51.80 32.27
C THR A 566 -6.86 -52.22 31.36
N SER A 567 -7.28 -51.34 30.43
CA SER A 567 -7.97 -51.74 29.21
C SER A 567 -7.65 -50.81 28.04
N SER A 568 -7.59 -51.38 26.82
CA SER A 568 -7.26 -50.71 25.56
C SER A 568 -8.13 -49.47 25.31
N ALA A 569 -7.50 -48.35 24.92
CA ALA A 569 -8.21 -47.31 24.18
C ALA A 569 -8.57 -47.85 22.78
N MET A 570 -9.71 -47.42 22.25
CA MET A 570 -10.12 -47.69 20.87
C MET A 570 -9.98 -46.37 20.10
N GLU A 571 -9.16 -46.36 19.05
CA GLU A 571 -8.84 -45.12 18.33
C GLU A 571 -10.06 -44.61 17.56
N VAL A 572 -10.39 -43.33 17.76
CA VAL A 572 -11.38 -42.61 16.95
C VAL A 572 -10.66 -42.07 15.70
N PRO A 573 -11.20 -42.23 14.48
CA PRO A 573 -10.55 -41.73 13.28
C PRO A 573 -10.32 -40.22 13.35
N VAL A 574 -9.06 -39.80 13.21
CA VAL A 574 -8.72 -38.38 13.06
C VAL A 574 -9.18 -37.93 11.68
N ALA A 575 -10.08 -36.95 11.63
CA ALA A 575 -10.44 -36.31 10.38
C ALA A 575 -9.20 -35.64 9.76
N SER A 576 -8.82 -36.09 8.57
CA SER A 576 -7.73 -35.51 7.79
C SER A 576 -8.01 -34.03 7.52
N GLN A 577 -7.00 -33.17 7.72
CA GLN A 577 -7.10 -31.78 7.29
C GLN A 577 -7.30 -31.73 5.76
N PRO A 578 -8.16 -30.85 5.23
CA PRO A 578 -8.35 -30.71 3.80
C PRO A 578 -7.05 -30.22 3.16
N ASP A 579 -6.59 -30.92 2.13
CA ASP A 579 -5.44 -30.47 1.34
C ASP A 579 -5.89 -29.33 0.42
N TYR A 580 -5.23 -28.18 0.57
CA TYR A 580 -5.46 -26.98 -0.26
C TYR A 580 -4.22 -26.64 -1.11
N SER A 581 -3.33 -27.61 -1.37
CA SER A 581 -2.17 -27.44 -2.26
C SER A 581 -2.54 -27.02 -3.68
N GLU A 582 -3.70 -27.46 -4.19
CA GLU A 582 -4.24 -27.04 -5.49
C GLU A 582 -4.51 -25.52 -5.59
N ALA A 583 -4.77 -24.84 -4.47
CA ALA A 583 -4.90 -23.38 -4.46
C ALA A 583 -3.56 -22.66 -4.72
N LYS A 584 -2.43 -23.34 -4.53
CA LYS A 584 -1.06 -22.78 -4.58
C LYS A 584 -0.34 -23.14 -5.89
N THR A 585 -1.05 -23.03 -7.03
CA THR A 585 -0.49 -23.20 -8.39
C THR A 585 0.71 -22.30 -8.68
N GLY A 586 0.75 -21.13 -8.05
CA GLY A 586 1.84 -20.17 -8.19
C GLY A 586 1.70 -19.20 -9.36
N LEU A 587 0.58 -19.24 -10.07
CA LEU A 587 0.12 -18.19 -10.98
C LEU A 587 -0.55 -17.05 -10.18
N SER A 588 -0.65 -15.87 -10.79
CA SER A 588 -1.36 -14.71 -10.23
C SER A 588 -2.25 -14.07 -11.30
N CYS A 589 -3.40 -13.54 -10.89
CA CYS A 589 -4.35 -12.86 -11.77
C CYS A 589 -3.69 -11.71 -12.54
N LEU A 590 -3.97 -11.62 -13.84
CA LEU A 590 -3.54 -10.52 -14.71
C LEU A 590 -3.85 -9.16 -14.07
N PRO A 591 -2.87 -8.23 -13.88
CA PRO A 591 -3.08 -6.99 -13.13
C PRO A 591 -4.23 -6.11 -13.65
N GLN A 592 -4.41 -6.03 -14.97
CA GLN A 592 -5.52 -5.33 -15.62
C GLN A 592 -6.87 -5.91 -15.19
N ARG A 593 -6.96 -7.25 -15.14
CA ARG A 593 -8.18 -7.98 -14.74
C ARG A 593 -8.45 -7.83 -13.25
N ALA A 594 -7.40 -7.87 -12.42
CA ALA A 594 -7.51 -7.60 -10.99
C ALA A 594 -8.04 -6.17 -10.71
N ALA A 595 -7.55 -5.16 -11.45
CA ALA A 595 -8.03 -3.78 -11.34
C ALA A 595 -9.50 -3.61 -11.78
N LEU A 596 -9.94 -4.33 -12.80
CA LEU A 596 -11.35 -4.38 -13.21
C LEU A 596 -12.23 -4.99 -12.10
N ILE A 597 -11.84 -6.15 -11.57
CA ILE A 597 -12.57 -6.83 -10.50
C ILE A 597 -12.59 -5.96 -9.22
N LYS A 598 -11.49 -5.28 -8.86
CA LYS A 598 -11.43 -4.32 -7.74
C LYS A 598 -12.46 -3.20 -7.93
N SER A 599 -12.49 -2.61 -9.12
CA SER A 599 -13.41 -1.51 -9.46
C SER A 599 -14.89 -1.96 -9.38
N MET A 600 -15.20 -3.18 -9.83
CA MET A 600 -16.55 -3.74 -9.76
C MET A 600 -16.99 -4.12 -8.34
N LEU A 601 -16.11 -4.72 -7.54
CA LEU A 601 -16.42 -5.06 -6.15
C LEU A 601 -16.59 -3.79 -5.29
N ASN A 602 -15.78 -2.74 -5.52
CA ASN A 602 -15.98 -1.44 -4.87
C ASN A 602 -17.32 -0.81 -5.23
N PHE A 603 -17.72 -0.83 -6.51
CA PHE A 603 -19.05 -0.35 -6.91
C PHE A 603 -20.18 -1.14 -6.25
N LEU A 604 -20.11 -2.49 -6.26
CA LEU A 604 -21.10 -3.34 -5.62
C LEU A 604 -21.19 -3.10 -4.11
N LYS A 605 -20.05 -2.97 -3.41
CA LYS A 605 -19.97 -2.65 -1.97
C LYS A 605 -20.72 -1.35 -1.62
N LYS A 606 -20.60 -0.30 -2.45
CA LYS A 606 -21.39 0.93 -2.31
C LYS A 606 -22.87 0.68 -2.63
N ALA A 607 -23.17 0.08 -3.78
CA ALA A 607 -24.53 -0.12 -4.28
C ALA A 607 -25.40 -1.00 -3.36
N ILE A 608 -24.82 -1.89 -2.57
CA ILE A 608 -25.53 -2.66 -1.54
C ILE A 608 -26.07 -1.77 -0.41
N GLN A 609 -25.39 -0.67 -0.09
CA GLN A 609 -25.77 0.24 1.00
C GLN A 609 -26.85 1.25 0.58
N GLU A 610 -27.03 1.46 -0.72
CA GLU A 610 -27.98 2.41 -1.29
C GLU A 610 -29.41 1.84 -1.38
N PRO A 611 -30.40 2.42 -0.68
CA PRO A 611 -31.77 1.90 -0.65
C PRO A 611 -32.42 1.77 -2.02
N GLY A 612 -32.00 2.59 -2.99
CA GLY A 612 -32.50 2.54 -4.37
C GLY A 612 -32.16 1.24 -5.12
N PHE A 613 -31.15 0.47 -4.68
CA PHE A 613 -30.72 -0.76 -5.33
C PHE A 613 -31.13 -2.05 -4.63
N SER A 614 -31.59 -2.03 -3.36
CA SER A 614 -31.88 -3.22 -2.53
C SER A 614 -32.59 -4.34 -3.30
N GLU A 615 -33.73 -4.06 -3.93
CA GLU A 615 -34.52 -5.09 -4.63
C GLU A 615 -33.78 -5.68 -5.85
N SER A 616 -33.01 -4.89 -6.58
CA SER A 616 -32.15 -5.39 -7.65
C SER A 616 -30.98 -6.21 -7.12
N MET A 617 -30.43 -5.82 -5.96
CA MET A 617 -29.30 -6.50 -5.32
C MET A 617 -29.68 -7.89 -4.80
N ARG A 618 -30.90 -8.04 -4.27
CA ARG A 618 -31.47 -9.35 -3.87
C ARG A 618 -31.46 -10.35 -5.03
N HIS A 619 -32.03 -9.95 -6.17
CA HIS A 619 -32.06 -10.77 -7.39
C HIS A 619 -30.65 -11.15 -7.91
N LEU A 620 -29.64 -10.30 -7.68
CA LEU A 620 -28.26 -10.59 -8.08
C LEU A 620 -27.53 -11.52 -7.10
N MET A 621 -27.82 -11.41 -5.81
CA MET A 621 -27.32 -12.31 -4.75
C MET A 621 -28.01 -13.67 -4.73
N GLU A 622 -29.17 -13.82 -5.39
CA GLU A 622 -29.77 -15.11 -5.75
C GLU A 622 -29.25 -15.68 -7.08
N GLY A 623 -28.54 -14.87 -7.87
CA GLY A 623 -28.01 -15.20 -9.19
C GLY A 623 -26.57 -15.75 -9.20
N SER A 624 -25.76 -15.29 -10.17
CA SER A 624 -24.38 -15.76 -10.37
C SER A 624 -23.32 -15.08 -9.49
N LEU A 625 -23.65 -13.95 -8.83
CA LEU A 625 -22.71 -13.20 -8.00
C LEU A 625 -22.10 -14.03 -6.84
N PRO A 626 -22.85 -14.87 -6.09
CA PRO A 626 -22.28 -15.79 -5.10
C PRO A 626 -21.24 -16.76 -5.68
N SER A 627 -21.42 -17.25 -6.91
CA SER A 627 -20.45 -18.15 -7.57
C SER A 627 -19.13 -17.44 -7.85
N SER A 628 -19.21 -16.16 -8.25
CA SER A 628 -18.03 -15.31 -8.47
C SER A 628 -17.31 -15.01 -7.15
N LEU A 629 -18.06 -14.62 -6.10
CA LEU A 629 -17.51 -14.33 -4.78
C LEU A 629 -16.84 -15.56 -4.14
N LYS A 630 -17.46 -16.75 -4.21
CA LYS A 630 -16.85 -18.02 -3.75
C LYS A 630 -15.49 -18.28 -4.40
N HIS A 631 -15.37 -18.05 -5.70
CA HIS A 631 -14.13 -18.29 -6.44
C HIS A 631 -13.01 -17.33 -6.01
N ILE A 632 -13.33 -16.04 -5.85
CA ILE A 632 -12.37 -15.02 -5.39
C ILE A 632 -11.90 -15.34 -3.96
N ILE A 633 -12.86 -15.62 -3.05
CA ILE A 633 -12.59 -15.93 -1.63
C ILE A 633 -11.83 -17.26 -1.48
N SER A 634 -12.05 -18.23 -2.37
CA SER A 634 -11.28 -19.48 -2.38
C SER A 634 -9.80 -19.30 -2.77
N ASN A 635 -9.46 -18.26 -3.55
CA ASN A 635 -8.19 -18.13 -4.27
C ASN A 635 -7.40 -16.86 -3.94
N ALA A 636 -7.30 -16.53 -2.64
CA ALA A 636 -6.54 -15.40 -2.13
C ALA A 636 -5.09 -15.31 -2.67
N GLU A 637 -4.40 -16.43 -2.89
CA GLU A 637 -3.02 -16.46 -3.40
C GLU A 637 -2.91 -16.08 -4.89
N TYR A 638 -3.98 -16.27 -5.67
CA TYR A 638 -4.04 -15.92 -7.09
C TYR A 638 -4.59 -14.50 -7.30
N TYR A 639 -5.59 -14.08 -6.53
CA TYR A 639 -6.22 -12.75 -6.65
C TYR A 639 -5.55 -11.64 -5.80
N GLY A 640 -4.77 -12.00 -4.78
CA GLY A 640 -4.17 -11.06 -3.83
C GLY A 640 -5.11 -10.64 -2.68
N ALA A 641 -4.51 -10.03 -1.65
CA ALA A 641 -5.19 -9.73 -0.39
C ALA A 641 -6.33 -8.70 -0.52
N SER A 642 -6.17 -7.70 -1.38
CA SER A 642 -7.15 -6.63 -1.58
C SER A 642 -8.45 -7.11 -2.24
N LEU A 643 -8.36 -8.01 -3.24
CA LEU A 643 -9.54 -8.62 -3.86
C LEU A 643 -10.23 -9.63 -2.93
N PHE A 644 -9.45 -10.39 -2.15
CA PHE A 644 -9.98 -11.25 -1.10
C PHE A 644 -10.78 -10.43 -0.07
N LEU A 645 -10.19 -9.35 0.45
CA LEU A 645 -10.83 -8.43 1.39
C LEU A 645 -12.14 -7.88 0.82
N LEU A 646 -12.10 -7.28 -0.38
CA LEU A 646 -13.29 -6.68 -1.00
C LEU A 646 -14.41 -7.70 -1.26
N ALA A 647 -14.07 -8.94 -1.62
CA ALA A 647 -15.08 -10.00 -1.75
C ALA A 647 -15.69 -10.37 -0.39
N THR A 648 -14.91 -10.45 0.69
CA THR A 648 -15.46 -10.67 2.05
C THR A 648 -16.27 -9.48 2.57
N ASP A 649 -15.87 -8.25 2.24
CA ASP A 649 -16.60 -7.02 2.59
C ASP A 649 -17.96 -6.94 1.87
N VAL A 650 -18.03 -7.28 0.57
CA VAL A 650 -19.28 -7.33 -0.19
C VAL A 650 -20.29 -8.27 0.47
N VAL A 651 -19.86 -9.47 0.91
CA VAL A 651 -20.71 -10.41 1.66
C VAL A 651 -21.12 -9.82 3.03
N THR A 652 -20.18 -9.24 3.76
CA THR A 652 -20.38 -8.71 5.11
C THR A 652 -21.36 -7.53 5.12
N VAL A 653 -21.20 -6.59 4.18
CA VAL A 653 -22.08 -5.42 4.02
C VAL A 653 -23.48 -5.84 3.59
N TYR A 654 -23.62 -6.83 2.69
CA TYR A 654 -24.93 -7.36 2.31
C TYR A 654 -25.65 -8.04 3.47
N VAL A 655 -24.93 -8.85 4.27
CA VAL A 655 -25.51 -9.53 5.44
C VAL A 655 -25.94 -8.54 6.54
N PHE A 656 -25.25 -7.41 6.71
CA PHE A 656 -25.71 -6.35 7.60
C PHE A 656 -26.88 -5.53 7.02
N GLY A 657 -26.95 -5.35 5.70
CA GLY A 657 -28.06 -4.65 5.03
C GLY A 657 -29.36 -5.46 4.96
N GLU A 658 -29.27 -6.77 4.72
CA GLU A 658 -30.41 -7.69 4.57
C GLU A 658 -30.29 -8.93 5.48
N PRO A 659 -30.29 -8.81 6.83
CA PRO A 659 -30.02 -9.93 7.74
C PRO A 659 -31.00 -11.10 7.62
N SER A 660 -32.22 -10.85 7.13
CA SER A 660 -33.23 -11.87 6.83
C SER A 660 -32.81 -12.85 5.74
N LEU A 661 -31.93 -12.44 4.82
CA LEU A 661 -31.47 -13.23 3.68
C LEU A 661 -30.17 -14.00 3.95
N LEU A 662 -29.61 -13.90 5.16
CA LEU A 662 -28.45 -14.69 5.58
C LEU A 662 -28.66 -16.20 5.40
N SER A 663 -29.88 -16.71 5.64
CA SER A 663 -30.23 -18.12 5.41
C SER A 663 -30.08 -18.52 3.94
N SER A 664 -30.44 -17.65 2.98
CA SER A 664 -30.29 -17.90 1.55
C SER A 664 -28.81 -18.01 1.16
N LEU A 665 -27.94 -17.17 1.74
CA LEU A 665 -26.49 -17.26 1.53
C LEU A 665 -25.85 -18.50 2.18
N GLN A 666 -26.44 -18.99 3.28
CA GLN A 666 -26.06 -20.25 3.93
C GLN A 666 -26.54 -21.47 3.13
N ASP A 667 -27.70 -21.41 2.47
CA ASP A 667 -28.19 -22.47 1.58
C ASP A 667 -27.49 -22.47 0.21
N ASN A 668 -27.03 -21.29 -0.24
CA ASN A 668 -26.04 -21.20 -1.31
C ASN A 668 -24.68 -21.80 -0.89
N GLY A 669 -24.36 -21.83 0.41
CA GLY A 669 -23.05 -22.23 0.94
C GLY A 669 -21.94 -21.18 0.71
N LEU A 670 -22.31 -19.92 0.47
CA LEU A 670 -21.34 -18.82 0.33
C LEU A 670 -20.67 -18.51 1.68
N THR A 671 -21.46 -18.43 2.75
CA THR A 671 -20.99 -18.19 4.13
C THR A 671 -19.92 -19.17 4.57
N ASP A 672 -20.09 -20.43 4.17
CA ASP A 672 -19.28 -21.54 4.67
C ASP A 672 -17.93 -21.59 3.95
N VAL A 673 -17.89 -21.15 2.69
CA VAL A 673 -16.65 -20.84 1.96
C VAL A 673 -15.90 -19.67 2.62
N VAL A 674 -16.59 -18.61 3.09
CA VAL A 674 -15.94 -17.53 3.85
C VAL A 674 -15.37 -18.06 5.17
N LEU A 675 -16.12 -18.85 5.93
CA LEU A 675 -15.65 -19.46 7.18
C LEU A 675 -14.43 -20.35 6.95
N HIS A 676 -14.44 -21.22 5.94
CA HIS A 676 -13.28 -22.07 5.63
C HIS A 676 -12.06 -21.27 5.16
N ALA A 677 -12.25 -20.25 4.33
CA ALA A 677 -11.16 -19.39 3.88
C ALA A 677 -10.49 -18.61 5.03
N LEU A 678 -11.27 -18.20 6.05
CA LEU A 678 -10.76 -17.45 7.20
C LEU A 678 -10.27 -18.32 8.36
N LEU A 679 -10.83 -19.51 8.58
CA LEU A 679 -10.58 -20.32 9.78
C LEU A 679 -9.83 -21.64 9.51
N VAL A 680 -9.84 -22.15 8.27
CA VAL A 680 -9.19 -23.41 7.91
C VAL A 680 -7.97 -23.17 7.02
N LYS A 681 -8.10 -22.31 6.01
CA LYS A 681 -7.01 -21.91 5.09
C LYS A 681 -6.07 -20.87 5.72
N ASP A 682 -4.92 -20.62 5.07
CA ASP A 682 -4.04 -19.48 5.36
C ASP A 682 -4.68 -18.17 4.90
N VAL A 683 -4.85 -17.24 5.84
CA VAL A 683 -5.40 -15.91 5.59
C VAL A 683 -4.28 -15.00 5.07
N PRO A 684 -4.53 -14.06 4.13
CA PRO A 684 -3.54 -13.07 3.76
C PRO A 684 -2.95 -12.35 4.97
N ALA A 685 -1.62 -12.29 5.06
CA ALA A 685 -0.89 -11.80 6.23
C ALA A 685 -0.82 -10.26 6.28
N THR A 686 -1.97 -9.59 6.15
CA THR A 686 -2.05 -8.15 5.89
C THR A 686 -2.96 -7.43 6.89
N ARG A 687 -2.68 -6.14 7.14
CA ARG A 687 -3.31 -5.41 8.26
C ARG A 687 -4.81 -5.26 8.08
N GLU A 688 -5.26 -5.06 6.85
CA GLU A 688 -6.65 -4.74 6.53
C GLU A 688 -7.52 -6.00 6.60
N VAL A 689 -7.01 -7.13 6.08
CA VAL A 689 -7.65 -8.45 6.22
C VAL A 689 -7.73 -8.88 7.69
N LEU A 690 -6.66 -8.73 8.47
CA LEU A 690 -6.70 -9.02 9.91
C LEU A 690 -7.65 -8.07 10.68
N GLY A 691 -7.79 -6.82 10.22
CA GLY A 691 -8.68 -5.82 10.81
C GLY A 691 -10.16 -6.05 10.51
N SER A 692 -10.51 -6.66 9.38
CA SER A 692 -11.91 -6.92 8.99
C SER A 692 -12.50 -8.16 9.64
N LEU A 693 -11.69 -9.15 10.06
CA LEU A 693 -12.14 -10.43 10.63
C LEU A 693 -13.29 -10.31 11.65
N PRO A 694 -13.24 -9.40 12.66
CA PRO A 694 -14.30 -9.30 13.66
C PRO A 694 -15.66 -8.89 13.06
N ASN A 695 -15.65 -8.02 12.04
CA ASN A 695 -16.87 -7.58 11.34
C ASN A 695 -17.44 -8.71 10.49
N VAL A 696 -16.58 -9.44 9.75
CA VAL A 696 -16.99 -10.59 8.94
C VAL A 696 -17.59 -11.69 9.82
N PHE A 697 -16.93 -12.05 10.92
CA PHE A 697 -17.47 -13.04 11.86
C PHE A 697 -18.76 -12.57 12.54
N SER A 698 -18.86 -11.28 12.89
CA SER A 698 -20.10 -10.73 13.48
C SER A 698 -21.28 -10.78 12.51
N ALA A 699 -21.07 -10.57 11.20
CA ALA A 699 -22.12 -10.73 10.19
C ALA A 699 -22.51 -12.20 10.01
N LEU A 700 -21.52 -13.10 9.85
CA LEU A 700 -21.78 -14.53 9.64
C LEU A 700 -22.45 -15.20 10.86
N CYS A 701 -22.24 -14.69 12.07
CA CYS A 701 -22.83 -15.22 13.32
C CYS A 701 -24.17 -14.59 13.73
N LEU A 702 -24.82 -13.77 12.89
CA LEU A 702 -26.13 -13.16 13.22
C LEU A 702 -27.27 -14.17 13.44
N ASN A 703 -27.11 -15.43 13.03
CA ASN A 703 -28.07 -16.50 13.30
C ASN A 703 -27.40 -17.75 13.90
N SER A 704 -28.19 -18.61 14.55
CA SER A 704 -27.68 -19.80 15.26
C SER A 704 -26.99 -20.82 14.34
N ARG A 705 -27.36 -20.89 13.05
CA ARG A 705 -26.71 -21.78 12.06
C ARG A 705 -25.28 -21.30 11.79
N GLY A 706 -25.10 -20.00 11.55
CA GLY A 706 -23.80 -19.39 11.33
C GLY A 706 -22.90 -19.45 12.57
N LEU A 707 -23.46 -19.21 13.76
CA LEU A 707 -22.73 -19.38 15.02
C LEU A 707 -22.27 -20.83 15.22
N ASN A 708 -23.12 -21.82 14.94
CA ASN A 708 -22.74 -23.25 15.03
C ASN A 708 -21.65 -23.62 14.02
N ALA A 709 -21.73 -23.13 12.78
CA ALA A 709 -20.71 -23.35 11.74
C ALA A 709 -19.37 -22.69 12.11
N PHE A 710 -19.42 -21.45 12.63
CA PHE A 710 -18.25 -20.73 13.15
C PHE A 710 -17.58 -21.51 14.29
N VAL A 711 -18.35 -21.98 15.27
CA VAL A 711 -17.82 -22.79 16.40
C VAL A 711 -17.23 -24.11 15.92
N ALA A 712 -17.86 -24.79 14.96
CA ALA A 712 -17.33 -26.03 14.37
C ALA A 712 -15.95 -25.86 13.71
N CYS A 713 -15.66 -24.66 13.18
CA CYS A 713 -14.35 -24.31 12.61
C CYS A 713 -13.25 -24.02 13.64
N LYS A 714 -13.51 -24.18 14.96
CA LYS A 714 -12.54 -23.97 16.05
C LYS A 714 -11.79 -22.62 15.97
N PRO A 715 -12.50 -21.48 15.94
CA PRO A 715 -11.97 -20.21 15.45
C PRO A 715 -10.78 -19.71 16.26
N PHE A 716 -10.82 -19.86 17.59
CA PHE A 716 -9.73 -19.49 18.48
C PHE A 716 -8.43 -20.28 18.21
N GLU A 717 -8.51 -21.58 17.83
CA GLU A 717 -7.31 -22.34 17.45
C GLU A 717 -6.63 -21.78 16.20
N ARG A 718 -7.39 -21.19 15.26
CA ARG A 718 -6.82 -20.54 14.06
C ARG A 718 -6.28 -19.17 14.37
N LEU A 719 -7.05 -18.32 15.05
CA LEU A 719 -6.62 -16.99 15.47
C LEU A 719 -5.31 -17.09 16.25
N PHE A 720 -5.20 -18.00 17.22
CA PHE A 720 -3.96 -18.21 17.97
C PHE A 720 -2.75 -18.56 17.07
N LYS A 721 -2.93 -19.36 16.01
CA LYS A 721 -1.85 -19.68 15.06
C LYS A 721 -1.41 -18.46 14.24
N VAL A 722 -2.35 -17.56 13.90
CA VAL A 722 -2.07 -16.30 13.19
C VAL A 722 -1.30 -15.33 14.09
N LEU A 723 -1.78 -15.10 15.31
CA LEU A 723 -1.21 -14.12 16.25
C LEU A 723 0.18 -14.51 16.80
N LEU A 724 0.57 -15.78 16.62
CA LEU A 724 1.86 -16.36 17.01
C LEU A 724 2.73 -16.77 15.82
N SER A 725 2.28 -16.58 14.58
CA SER A 725 3.13 -16.78 13.41
C SER A 725 4.04 -15.55 13.20
N PRO A 726 5.33 -15.75 12.84
CA PRO A 726 6.21 -14.66 12.49
C PRO A 726 5.76 -13.92 11.23
N ASP A 727 5.05 -14.59 10.32
CA ASP A 727 4.68 -14.10 8.99
C ASP A 727 3.66 -12.94 9.07
N TYR A 728 2.82 -12.94 10.11
CA TYR A 728 1.75 -11.96 10.32
C TYR A 728 2.19 -10.78 11.23
N LEU A 729 3.38 -10.87 11.87
CA LEU A 729 3.91 -9.78 12.70
C LEU A 729 4.11 -8.45 11.98
N PRO A 730 4.54 -8.38 10.70
CA PRO A 730 4.63 -7.12 9.97
C PRO A 730 3.30 -6.38 9.89
N ALA A 731 2.18 -7.09 9.72
CA ALA A 731 0.83 -6.53 9.68
C ALA A 731 0.34 -6.07 11.07
N MET A 732 0.66 -6.82 12.12
CA MET A 732 0.25 -6.51 13.50
C MET A 732 1.10 -5.40 14.18
N ARG A 733 2.34 -5.18 13.74
CA ARG A 733 3.24 -4.17 14.28
C ARG A 733 2.82 -2.74 13.88
N ARG A 734 2.09 -2.07 14.77
CA ARG A 734 1.70 -0.65 14.64
C ARG A 734 2.87 0.26 14.23
N ARG A 735 2.73 0.98 13.11
CA ARG A 735 3.24 2.36 13.02
C ARG A 735 2.42 3.23 14.01
N ARG A 736 2.99 4.32 14.53
CA ARG A 736 2.38 5.12 15.61
C ARG A 736 1.10 5.85 15.18
N SER A 737 -0.05 5.19 15.33
CA SER A 737 -1.38 5.80 15.44
C SER A 737 -2.25 5.03 16.45
N SER A 738 -3.32 5.67 16.93
CA SER A 738 -4.21 5.18 17.99
C SER A 738 -5.44 4.47 17.41
N ASP A 739 -5.59 3.17 17.71
CA ASP A 739 -6.77 2.63 18.44
C ASP A 739 -6.71 1.08 18.62
N PRO A 740 -7.51 0.47 19.52
CA PRO A 740 -7.36 -0.94 19.94
C PRO A 740 -8.50 -1.89 19.52
N MET A 741 -8.13 -3.01 18.88
CA MET A 741 -8.90 -4.27 18.72
C MET A 741 -7.93 -5.47 18.91
N GLY A 742 -8.42 -6.72 18.93
CA GLY A 742 -7.70 -7.94 19.39
C GLY A 742 -6.72 -8.62 18.39
N ASP A 743 -6.32 -9.89 18.51
CA ASP A 743 -6.93 -11.07 19.20
C ASP A 743 -5.95 -11.94 20.12
N THR A 744 -6.35 -13.14 20.59
CA THR A 744 -5.73 -14.13 21.58
C THR A 744 -4.39 -14.90 21.36
N ALA A 745 -3.80 -15.52 22.41
CA ALA A 745 -3.07 -16.83 22.54
C ALA A 745 -2.13 -16.98 23.79
N SER A 746 -2.64 -16.93 25.03
CA SER A 746 -1.79 -16.91 26.26
C SER A 746 -0.86 -18.12 26.48
N ASN A 747 -1.32 -19.34 26.15
CA ASN A 747 -0.63 -20.56 26.60
C ASN A 747 0.62 -20.94 25.79
N LEU A 748 0.67 -20.61 24.49
CA LEU A 748 1.82 -20.90 23.63
C LEU A 748 3.01 -19.96 23.91
N VAL A 749 2.73 -18.72 24.31
CA VAL A 749 3.74 -17.77 24.81
C VAL A 749 4.50 -18.36 26.00
N CYS A 750 3.81 -19.04 26.91
CA CYS A 750 4.44 -19.69 28.06
C CYS A 750 5.34 -20.87 27.68
N LEU A 751 5.00 -21.61 26.63
CA LEU A 751 5.85 -22.70 26.10
C LEU A 751 7.13 -22.13 25.45
N LEU A 752 6.98 -21.20 24.50
CA LEU A 752 8.11 -20.53 23.82
C LEU A 752 9.02 -19.76 24.79
N GLY A 753 8.45 -19.20 25.86
CA GLY A 753 9.18 -18.47 26.89
C GLY A 753 9.90 -19.32 27.94
N SER A 754 9.61 -20.63 28.00
CA SER A 754 10.18 -21.56 28.99
C SER A 754 11.15 -22.59 28.39
N ASP A 755 11.03 -22.90 27.10
CA ASP A 755 11.90 -23.86 26.41
C ASP A 755 13.31 -23.28 26.18
N THR A 756 14.33 -24.04 26.60
CA THR A 756 15.74 -23.68 26.50
C THR A 756 16.29 -23.60 25.07
N HIS A 757 15.57 -24.07 24.05
CA HIS A 757 15.96 -24.00 22.63
C HIS A 757 15.64 -22.67 21.93
N TYR A 758 14.98 -21.73 22.60
CA TYR A 758 14.64 -20.41 22.05
C TYR A 758 15.34 -19.24 22.75
N ILE A 759 15.44 -18.10 22.08
CA ILE A 759 15.97 -16.82 22.60
C ILE A 759 15.00 -15.70 22.19
N CYS A 760 14.73 -14.71 23.05
CA CYS A 760 13.96 -13.54 22.61
C CYS A 760 14.77 -12.67 21.63
N TRP A 761 14.22 -12.43 20.44
CA TRP A 761 14.83 -11.52 19.45
C TRP A 761 14.78 -10.07 19.96
N LYS A 762 15.94 -9.41 19.99
CA LYS A 762 16.07 -7.97 20.23
C LYS A 762 16.32 -7.26 18.89
N THR A 763 15.64 -6.15 18.65
CA THR A 763 16.07 -5.20 17.61
C THR A 763 17.34 -4.50 18.14
N PRO A 764 18.44 -4.40 17.37
CA PRO A 764 19.66 -3.74 17.85
C PRO A 764 19.38 -2.26 18.16
N PRO A 765 19.92 -1.71 19.27
CA PRO A 765 19.64 -0.33 19.67
C PRO A 765 20.23 0.64 18.63
N LYS A 766 19.37 1.45 18.02
CA LYS A 766 19.82 2.56 17.20
C LYS A 766 20.38 3.65 18.10
N HIS A 767 21.59 4.12 17.79
CA HIS A 767 22.16 5.31 18.42
C HIS A 767 21.39 6.56 17.99
N GLU A 768 20.34 6.93 18.72
CA GLU A 768 19.60 8.18 18.49
C GLU A 768 20.39 9.39 19.04
N ALA A 769 21.33 9.89 18.24
CA ALA A 769 21.83 11.25 18.40
C ALA A 769 20.74 12.24 17.95
N SER A 770 20.07 12.87 18.90
CA SER A 770 18.85 13.66 18.66
C SER A 770 19.10 15.17 18.62
N PRO A 771 18.82 15.87 17.50
CA PRO A 771 18.67 17.32 17.45
C PRO A 771 17.25 17.75 17.86
N ALA A 772 17.10 18.93 18.45
CA ALA A 772 15.84 19.42 19.01
C ALA A 772 14.73 19.64 17.94
N PRO A 773 13.44 19.49 18.30
CA PRO A 773 12.33 19.62 17.38
C PRO A 773 12.08 21.08 16.97
N VAL A 774 12.07 21.35 15.66
CA VAL A 774 11.55 22.59 15.09
C VAL A 774 10.07 22.40 14.75
N SER A 775 9.21 23.28 15.24
CA SER A 775 7.77 23.25 14.99
C SER A 775 7.44 23.47 13.51
N ARG A 776 6.85 22.47 12.85
CA ARG A 776 6.17 22.67 11.55
C ARG A 776 4.70 23.01 11.78
N SER A 777 4.22 24.03 11.10
CA SER A 777 2.82 24.45 11.05
C SER A 777 1.98 23.47 10.23
N THR A 778 0.75 23.20 10.67
CA THR A 778 -0.25 22.45 9.91
C THR A 778 -0.85 23.33 8.81
N ASN A 779 -0.48 23.07 7.56
CA ASN A 779 -1.27 23.32 6.33
C ASN A 779 -0.45 22.83 5.12
N ASP A 780 -0.71 21.60 4.67
CA ASP A 780 -0.24 21.04 3.38
C ASP A 780 -1.05 19.76 3.09
N ASN A 781 -2.33 19.93 2.72
CA ASN A 781 -3.12 18.85 2.09
C ASN A 781 -2.92 18.96 0.58
N SER A 782 -2.32 17.96 -0.05
CA SER A 782 -2.03 17.98 -1.49
C SER A 782 -2.13 16.60 -2.14
N SER A 783 -3.01 16.50 -3.14
CA SER A 783 -3.28 15.35 -4.03
C SER A 783 -3.81 14.07 -3.37
N ASP A 784 -5.09 13.79 -3.59
CA ASP A 784 -5.75 12.54 -3.19
C ASP A 784 -5.27 11.32 -4.01
N GLU A 785 -4.50 11.52 -5.10
CA GLU A 785 -3.91 10.42 -5.89
C GLU A 785 -2.89 9.58 -5.10
N GLU A 786 -2.38 10.05 -3.94
CA GLU A 786 -1.54 9.20 -3.07
C GLU A 786 -2.36 8.13 -2.29
N GLU A 787 -3.70 8.18 -2.23
CA GLU A 787 -4.52 7.15 -1.53
C GLU A 787 -4.79 5.90 -2.39
N GLU A 788 -5.16 6.03 -3.68
CA GLU A 788 -5.35 4.86 -4.57
C GLU A 788 -4.06 4.04 -4.77
N ASP A 789 -2.90 4.70 -4.84
CA ASP A 789 -1.60 4.03 -5.04
C ASP A 789 -1.09 3.35 -3.75
N ASP A 790 -1.55 3.79 -2.57
CA ASP A 790 -1.24 3.17 -1.26
C ASP A 790 -2.14 1.95 -0.95
N GLU A 791 -3.41 1.93 -1.36
CA GLU A 791 -4.26 0.71 -1.30
C GLU A 791 -3.67 -0.46 -2.12
N GLU A 792 -2.92 -0.19 -3.19
CA GLU A 792 -2.34 -1.23 -4.04
C GLU A 792 -1.00 -1.79 -3.53
N ARG A 793 -0.52 -1.35 -2.35
CA ARG A 793 0.65 -1.98 -1.69
C ARG A 793 0.42 -3.44 -1.32
N ASP A 794 -0.83 -3.83 -1.09
CA ASP A 794 -1.20 -5.15 -0.53
C ASP A 794 -1.42 -6.25 -1.59
N GLY A 795 -1.35 -5.89 -2.89
CA GLY A 795 -1.45 -6.85 -3.99
C GLY A 795 -0.14 -7.60 -4.30
N GLY A 796 0.99 -7.09 -3.83
CA GLY A 796 2.30 -7.72 -4.03
C GLY A 796 2.53 -8.85 -3.04
N VAL A 797 2.24 -10.10 -3.45
CA VAL A 797 2.44 -11.29 -2.60
C VAL A 797 3.90 -11.37 -2.14
N ALA A 798 4.13 -11.23 -0.83
CA ALA A 798 5.42 -11.46 -0.17
C ALA A 798 5.74 -12.97 -0.15
N ARG A 799 5.99 -13.51 -1.34
CA ARG A 799 6.15 -14.94 -1.61
C ARG A 799 7.56 -15.37 -1.22
N LEU A 800 7.76 -15.71 0.06
CA LEU A 800 9.03 -16.20 0.61
C LEU A 800 9.59 -17.35 -0.25
N SER A 801 10.49 -17.02 -1.17
CA SER A 801 10.95 -17.94 -2.21
C SER A 801 12.11 -18.79 -1.70
N VAL A 802 11.78 -19.78 -0.85
CA VAL A 802 12.72 -20.84 -0.47
C VAL A 802 13.18 -21.54 -1.75
N THR A 803 14.43 -21.28 -2.13
CA THR A 803 15.03 -21.82 -3.34
C THR A 803 15.10 -23.34 -3.26
N THR A 804 14.74 -24.02 -4.35
CA THR A 804 14.59 -25.49 -4.41
C THR A 804 15.93 -26.23 -4.49
N GLY A 805 16.83 -25.94 -3.55
CA GLY A 805 18.02 -26.73 -3.26
C GLY A 805 17.71 -27.85 -2.27
N GLN A 806 17.38 -29.04 -2.78
CA GLN A 806 17.18 -30.29 -2.04
C GLN A 806 16.07 -30.28 -0.96
N ARG A 807 14.91 -30.81 -1.35
CA ARG A 807 13.85 -31.26 -0.45
C ARG A 807 14.28 -32.59 0.21
N GLU A 808 15.04 -32.53 1.30
CA GLU A 808 15.19 -33.69 2.19
C GLU A 808 13.94 -33.82 3.08
N ASP A 809 13.38 -35.02 3.15
CA ASP A 809 12.29 -35.33 4.07
C ASP A 809 12.81 -35.27 5.50
N VAL A 810 12.32 -34.31 6.30
CA VAL A 810 12.57 -34.28 7.76
C VAL A 810 11.68 -35.32 8.46
N ALA A 811 11.91 -36.58 8.11
CA ALA A 811 11.82 -37.65 9.07
C ALA A 811 12.77 -37.35 10.24
N LEU A 812 12.45 -37.86 11.43
CA LEU A 812 13.17 -37.59 12.68
C LEU A 812 14.67 -37.92 12.57
N SER A 813 15.49 -36.88 12.34
CA SER A 813 16.95 -36.94 12.29
C SER A 813 17.54 -36.00 13.33
N GLU A 814 18.63 -36.42 13.95
CA GLU A 814 19.15 -35.83 15.19
C GLU A 814 19.87 -34.50 14.91
N THR A 815 19.36 -33.40 15.49
CA THR A 815 19.99 -32.08 15.35
C THR A 815 21.28 -31.97 16.16
N THR A 816 22.28 -31.30 15.59
CA THR A 816 23.52 -30.95 16.29
C THR A 816 23.21 -30.02 17.48
N PRO A 817 23.69 -30.33 18.70
CA PRO A 817 23.31 -29.59 19.89
C PRO A 817 24.08 -28.27 20.01
N GLY A 818 23.45 -27.15 19.61
CA GLY A 818 24.06 -25.82 19.76
C GLY A 818 23.13 -24.64 19.48
N GLU A 819 22.66 -24.49 18.23
CA GLU A 819 22.01 -23.27 17.79
C GLU A 819 20.54 -23.15 18.23
N LYS A 820 20.24 -22.06 18.94
CA LYS A 820 18.91 -21.74 19.48
C LYS A 820 18.15 -20.81 18.52
N ARG A 821 16.84 -20.99 18.39
CA ARG A 821 16.02 -20.21 17.44
C ARG A 821 15.57 -18.85 18.05
N PRO A 822 15.76 -17.72 17.37
CA PRO A 822 15.27 -16.43 17.83
C PRO A 822 13.73 -16.31 17.67
N VAL A 823 13.05 -15.78 18.68
CA VAL A 823 11.58 -15.65 18.74
C VAL A 823 11.19 -14.24 19.19
N PRO A 824 10.26 -13.54 18.53
CA PRO A 824 9.80 -12.21 18.93
C PRO A 824 8.79 -12.26 20.10
N LEU A 825 9.21 -12.86 21.21
CA LEU A 825 8.37 -13.22 22.36
C LEU A 825 7.60 -12.03 22.95
N VAL A 826 8.20 -10.84 22.98
CA VAL A 826 7.57 -9.61 23.50
C VAL A 826 6.40 -9.14 22.62
N ASP A 827 6.52 -9.26 21.29
CA ASP A 827 5.41 -8.93 20.37
C ASP A 827 4.26 -9.92 20.53
N TYR A 828 4.57 -11.22 20.69
CA TYR A 828 3.55 -12.23 20.96
C TYR A 828 2.82 -11.96 22.28
N VAL A 829 3.53 -11.72 23.40
CA VAL A 829 2.90 -11.31 24.68
C VAL A 829 1.98 -10.11 24.47
N LEU A 830 2.44 -9.09 23.73
CA LEU A 830 1.70 -7.85 23.51
C LEU A 830 0.42 -8.03 22.68
N ASN A 831 0.47 -8.80 21.60
CA ASN A 831 -0.71 -9.08 20.75
C ASN A 831 -1.74 -9.86 21.56
N VAL A 832 -1.31 -10.99 22.10
CA VAL A 832 -2.08 -11.90 22.95
C VAL A 832 -2.81 -11.15 24.07
N MET A 833 -2.08 -10.41 24.91
CA MET A 833 -2.68 -9.79 26.09
C MET A 833 -3.75 -8.75 25.76
N LYS A 834 -3.68 -8.07 24.61
CA LYS A 834 -4.69 -7.07 24.22
C LYS A 834 -6.10 -7.62 24.05
N PHE A 835 -6.27 -8.90 23.71
CA PHE A 835 -7.60 -9.53 23.62
C PHE A 835 -7.98 -10.39 24.80
N VAL A 836 -7.02 -10.90 25.59
CA VAL A 836 -7.42 -11.33 26.95
C VAL A 836 -8.00 -10.11 27.67
N ASP A 837 -7.49 -8.91 27.42
CA ASP A 837 -8.12 -7.67 27.89
C ASP A 837 -9.45 -7.45 27.16
N ALA A 838 -9.48 -7.34 25.82
CA ALA A 838 -10.70 -7.00 25.08
C ALA A 838 -11.91 -7.94 25.31
N ILE A 839 -11.72 -9.28 25.37
CA ILE A 839 -12.81 -10.21 25.73
C ILE A 839 -13.30 -9.94 27.16
N LEU A 840 -12.38 -9.70 28.09
CA LEU A 840 -12.72 -9.55 29.50
C LEU A 840 -13.24 -8.14 29.84
N SER A 841 -12.92 -7.12 29.03
CA SER A 841 -13.24 -5.70 29.28
C SER A 841 -14.41 -5.15 28.46
N ASN A 842 -14.71 -5.72 27.29
CA ASN A 842 -15.76 -5.19 26.40
C ASN A 842 -17.17 -5.68 26.76
N ASN A 843 -17.31 -6.74 27.56
CA ASN A 843 -18.60 -7.18 28.07
C ASN A 843 -18.95 -6.43 29.37
N SER A 844 -20.23 -6.09 29.55
CA SER A 844 -20.74 -5.40 30.74
C SER A 844 -21.08 -6.33 31.90
N THR A 845 -20.99 -7.65 31.70
CA THR A 845 -21.10 -8.66 32.77
C THR A 845 -19.74 -9.23 33.14
N ASP A 846 -19.60 -9.69 34.38
CA ASP A 846 -18.34 -10.24 34.92
C ASP A 846 -18.16 -11.75 34.65
N ASP A 847 -19.07 -12.36 33.91
CA ASP A 847 -19.12 -13.81 33.62
C ASP A 847 -17.86 -14.32 32.93
N HIS A 848 -17.35 -13.60 31.92
CA HIS A 848 -16.12 -14.00 31.21
C HIS A 848 -14.89 -13.97 32.13
N CYS A 849 -14.83 -13.01 33.06
CA CYS A 849 -13.76 -12.93 34.05
C CYS A 849 -13.83 -14.11 35.03
N LYS A 850 -15.03 -14.44 35.54
CA LYS A 850 -15.27 -15.60 36.41
C LYS A 850 -14.94 -16.93 35.72
N GLU A 851 -15.35 -17.09 34.47
CA GLU A 851 -15.07 -18.31 33.69
C GLU A 851 -13.57 -18.45 33.39
N PHE A 852 -12.88 -17.37 33.03
CA PHE A 852 -11.43 -17.37 32.84
C PHE A 852 -10.68 -17.78 34.12
N VAL A 853 -11.13 -17.32 35.30
CA VAL A 853 -10.58 -17.74 36.60
C VAL A 853 -10.91 -19.21 36.90
N THR A 854 -12.14 -19.64 36.60
CA THR A 854 -12.62 -21.03 36.78
C THR A 854 -11.83 -22.03 35.93
N GLN A 855 -11.50 -21.68 34.69
CA GLN A 855 -10.59 -22.43 33.81
C GLN A 855 -9.10 -22.29 34.19
N LYS A 856 -8.79 -21.73 35.37
CA LYS A 856 -7.44 -21.54 35.94
C LYS A 856 -6.54 -20.59 35.13
N GLY A 857 -7.12 -19.71 34.30
CA GLY A 857 -6.40 -18.78 33.41
C GLY A 857 -5.42 -17.83 34.12
N LEU A 858 -5.62 -17.58 35.43
CA LEU A 858 -4.67 -16.84 36.27
C LEU A 858 -3.27 -17.47 36.32
N VAL A 859 -3.16 -18.79 36.20
CA VAL A 859 -1.87 -19.51 36.28
C VAL A 859 -0.96 -19.20 35.09
N PRO A 860 -1.36 -19.39 33.81
CA PRO A 860 -0.54 -18.96 32.68
C PRO A 860 -0.40 -17.44 32.61
N LEU A 861 -1.45 -16.66 32.90
CA LEU A 861 -1.41 -15.19 32.87
C LEU A 861 -0.31 -14.61 33.77
N LEU A 862 -0.24 -15.06 35.03
CA LEU A 862 0.80 -14.65 35.98
C LEU A 862 2.11 -15.41 35.79
N GLY A 863 2.11 -16.51 35.02
CA GLY A 863 3.31 -17.20 34.57
C GLY A 863 4.12 -16.37 33.57
N ILE A 864 3.47 -15.61 32.67
CA ILE A 864 4.12 -14.78 31.65
C ILE A 864 5.16 -13.84 32.26
N LEU A 865 4.84 -13.16 33.37
CA LEU A 865 5.74 -12.19 34.03
C LEU A 865 7.05 -12.80 34.57
N GLY A 866 7.13 -14.15 34.67
CA GLY A 866 8.26 -14.87 35.24
C GLY A 866 8.98 -15.81 34.26
N LEU A 867 8.72 -15.71 32.94
CA LEU A 867 9.31 -16.55 31.90
C LEU A 867 10.82 -16.27 31.72
N PRO A 868 11.68 -17.30 31.72
CA PRO A 868 13.13 -17.13 31.71
C PRO A 868 13.68 -16.52 30.41
N ASN A 869 13.04 -16.75 29.25
CA ASN A 869 13.53 -16.24 27.96
C ASN A 869 13.17 -14.76 27.70
N LEU A 870 12.54 -14.06 28.65
CA LEU A 870 12.19 -12.64 28.49
C LEU A 870 13.41 -11.73 28.68
N PRO A 871 13.52 -10.63 27.91
CA PRO A 871 14.64 -9.70 28.04
C PRO A 871 14.53 -8.86 29.32
N ILE A 872 15.65 -8.37 29.83
CA ILE A 872 15.75 -7.64 31.12
C ILE A 872 14.94 -6.33 31.11
N ASP A 873 14.70 -5.73 29.95
CA ASP A 873 13.84 -4.55 29.74
C ASP A 873 12.33 -4.87 29.58
N PHE A 874 11.92 -6.15 29.63
CA PHE A 874 10.51 -6.53 29.60
C PHE A 874 9.61 -5.80 30.62
N PRO A 875 10.01 -5.54 31.89
CA PRO A 875 9.15 -4.87 32.88
C PRO A 875 8.74 -3.45 32.51
N VAL A 876 9.51 -2.77 31.65
CA VAL A 876 9.19 -1.42 31.12
C VAL A 876 8.56 -1.46 29.72
N SER A 877 8.36 -2.66 29.16
CA SER A 877 7.73 -2.83 27.84
C SER A 877 6.20 -2.68 27.90
N GLN A 878 5.60 -2.30 26.76
CA GLN A 878 4.14 -2.28 26.62
C GLN A 878 3.52 -3.67 26.85
N ALA A 879 4.25 -4.75 26.56
CA ALA A 879 3.80 -6.13 26.76
C ALA A 879 3.53 -6.43 28.24
N CYS A 880 4.46 -6.07 29.13
CA CYS A 880 4.26 -6.20 30.58
C CYS A 880 3.10 -5.32 31.09
N GLN A 881 2.93 -4.12 30.52
CA GLN A 881 1.78 -3.27 30.84
C GLN A 881 0.45 -3.91 30.39
N SER A 882 0.40 -4.57 29.24
CA SER A 882 -0.81 -5.29 28.80
C SER A 882 -1.14 -6.49 29.69
N VAL A 883 -0.15 -7.28 30.14
CA VAL A 883 -0.40 -8.34 31.16
C VAL A 883 -1.01 -7.72 32.43
N ALA A 884 -0.49 -6.58 32.88
CA ALA A 884 -0.99 -5.88 34.06
C ALA A 884 -2.40 -5.28 33.87
N SER A 885 -2.77 -4.91 32.64
CA SER A 885 -4.11 -4.45 32.26
C SER A 885 -5.12 -5.58 32.42
N VAL A 886 -4.84 -6.77 31.85
CA VAL A 886 -5.69 -7.98 31.99
C VAL A 886 -5.93 -8.33 33.46
N CYS A 887 -4.87 -8.37 34.28
CA CYS A 887 -4.98 -8.63 35.72
C CYS A 887 -5.89 -7.61 36.43
N LYS A 888 -5.88 -6.36 35.97
CA LYS A 888 -6.69 -5.28 36.53
C LYS A 888 -8.15 -5.32 36.07
N SER A 889 -8.40 -5.68 34.81
CA SER A 889 -9.75 -5.91 34.28
C SER A 889 -10.44 -7.03 35.05
N ILE A 890 -9.77 -8.18 35.24
CA ILE A 890 -10.28 -9.29 36.06
C ILE A 890 -10.61 -8.83 37.49
N LEU A 891 -9.72 -8.08 38.14
CA LEU A 891 -9.93 -7.64 39.52
C LEU A 891 -11.05 -6.59 39.65
N ASN A 892 -11.12 -5.59 38.77
CA ASN A 892 -12.12 -4.51 38.85
C ASN A 892 -13.53 -4.95 38.40
N LEU A 893 -13.64 -5.98 37.55
CA LEU A 893 -14.92 -6.47 37.02
C LEU A 893 -15.48 -7.60 37.88
N ALA A 894 -14.75 -8.72 38.00
CA ALA A 894 -15.21 -9.89 38.78
C ALA A 894 -14.86 -9.87 40.27
N HIS A 895 -14.15 -8.83 40.75
CA HIS A 895 -13.73 -8.71 42.16
C HIS A 895 -12.84 -9.89 42.63
N GLU A 896 -12.17 -10.55 41.68
CA GLU A 896 -11.47 -11.82 41.86
C GLU A 896 -10.11 -11.67 42.56
N SER A 897 -10.14 -11.77 43.89
CA SER A 897 -8.95 -11.59 44.74
C SER A 897 -7.82 -12.60 44.50
N GLY A 898 -8.10 -13.70 43.80
CA GLY A 898 -7.11 -14.69 43.37
C GLY A 898 -5.97 -14.09 42.53
N VAL A 899 -6.22 -13.00 41.78
CA VAL A 899 -5.19 -12.24 41.06
C VAL A 899 -4.09 -11.76 42.01
N LEU A 900 -4.48 -11.13 43.12
CA LEU A 900 -3.57 -10.59 44.13
C LEU A 900 -2.86 -11.72 44.88
N GLN A 901 -3.60 -12.76 45.30
CA GLN A 901 -3.04 -13.89 46.03
C GLN A 901 -1.97 -14.63 45.21
N ARG A 902 -2.25 -14.94 43.95
CA ARG A 902 -1.28 -15.61 43.07
C ARG A 902 -0.14 -14.68 42.66
N GLY A 903 -0.39 -13.39 42.48
CA GLY A 903 0.65 -12.39 42.23
C GLY A 903 1.64 -12.28 43.39
N LEU A 904 1.16 -12.24 44.63
CA LEU A 904 1.99 -12.26 45.84
C LEU A 904 2.78 -13.58 45.99
N HIS A 905 2.17 -14.72 45.65
CA HIS A 905 2.86 -16.01 45.68
C HIS A 905 4.04 -16.07 44.70
N CYS A 906 3.80 -15.74 43.42
CA CYS A 906 4.85 -15.72 42.40
C CYS A 906 5.96 -14.71 42.73
N LEU A 907 5.60 -13.55 43.30
CA LEU A 907 6.59 -12.57 43.77
C LEU A 907 7.41 -13.11 44.95
N ASN A 908 6.80 -13.80 45.92
CA ASN A 908 7.53 -14.43 47.03
C ASN A 908 8.53 -15.47 46.53
N GLU A 909 8.13 -16.37 45.62
CA GLU A 909 9.00 -17.38 45.02
C GLU A 909 10.22 -16.76 44.31
N LYS A 910 10.03 -15.64 43.59
CA LYS A 910 11.15 -14.94 42.92
C LYS A 910 12.01 -14.11 43.89
N LEU A 911 11.47 -13.63 45.01
CA LEU A 911 12.24 -12.98 46.07
C LEU A 911 13.10 -14.00 46.84
N GLU A 912 12.58 -15.19 47.14
CA GLU A 912 13.34 -16.28 47.76
C GLU A 912 14.49 -16.75 46.86
N ALA A 913 14.28 -16.77 45.53
CA ALA A 913 15.34 -17.04 44.56
C ALA A 913 16.46 -15.97 44.50
N LEU A 914 16.22 -14.75 45.00
CA LEU A 914 17.24 -13.69 45.12
C LEU A 914 18.04 -13.76 46.44
N ALA A 915 17.84 -14.77 47.29
CA ALA A 915 18.62 -14.94 48.52
C ALA A 915 20.16 -14.86 48.37
N PRO A 916 20.80 -15.29 47.25
CA PRO A 916 22.24 -15.07 47.05
C PRO A 916 22.66 -13.60 46.93
N LEU A 917 21.78 -12.72 46.42
CA LEU A 917 22.02 -11.27 46.29
C LEU A 917 22.14 -10.57 47.65
N HIS A 918 21.60 -11.17 48.71
CA HIS A 918 21.65 -10.64 50.08
C HIS A 918 22.93 -11.06 50.83
N GLN A 919 23.78 -11.89 50.24
CA GLN A 919 25.00 -12.40 50.87
C GLN A 919 26.23 -11.58 50.42
N PRO A 920 26.96 -10.92 51.35
CA PRO A 920 28.14 -10.15 50.98
C PRO A 920 29.26 -11.05 50.45
N LEU A 921 29.89 -10.65 49.36
CA LEU A 921 31.02 -11.38 48.78
C LEU A 921 32.21 -11.46 49.78
N PRO A 922 32.94 -12.59 49.80
CA PRO A 922 34.16 -12.71 50.61
C PRO A 922 35.23 -11.72 50.15
N SER A 923 36.17 -11.39 51.06
CA SER A 923 37.28 -10.47 50.80
C SER A 923 38.05 -10.88 49.52
N PRO A 924 38.35 -9.96 48.58
CA PRO A 924 38.33 -8.49 48.73
C PRO A 924 36.95 -7.82 48.71
N GLY A 925 35.86 -8.53 48.36
CA GLY A 925 34.52 -7.97 48.23
C GLY A 925 34.27 -7.30 46.87
N GLY A 926 32.99 -6.98 46.59
CA GLY A 926 32.56 -6.37 45.32
C GLY A 926 31.03 -6.33 45.19
N SER A 927 30.54 -6.17 43.96
CA SER A 927 29.11 -6.32 43.61
C SER A 927 28.81 -7.76 43.19
N VAL A 928 27.71 -8.31 43.69
CA VAL A 928 27.23 -9.66 43.33
C VAL A 928 26.80 -9.71 41.87
N LEU A 929 26.10 -8.69 41.38
CA LEU A 929 25.62 -8.59 39.99
C LEU A 929 26.78 -8.39 39.00
N LEU A 930 27.80 -7.61 39.37
CA LEU A 930 29.02 -7.46 38.58
C LEU A 930 29.75 -8.79 38.43
N ARG A 931 29.89 -9.53 39.53
CA ARG A 931 30.56 -10.84 39.54
C ARG A 931 29.77 -11.90 38.77
N GLU A 932 28.45 -11.87 38.78
CA GLU A 932 27.61 -12.71 37.90
C GLU A 932 27.95 -12.43 36.43
N LEU A 933 27.92 -11.16 36.01
CA LEU A 933 28.21 -10.77 34.62
C LEU A 933 29.67 -11.07 34.20
N ALA A 934 30.63 -10.83 35.09
CA ALA A 934 32.06 -11.10 34.85
C ALA A 934 32.43 -12.59 34.88
N SER A 935 31.54 -13.46 35.38
CA SER A 935 31.68 -14.92 35.33
C SER A 935 31.05 -15.55 34.09
N ALA A 936 30.33 -14.78 33.26
CA ALA A 936 29.69 -15.26 32.06
C ALA A 936 30.68 -15.46 30.89
N PRO A 937 30.51 -16.48 30.04
CA PRO A 937 31.46 -16.80 28.96
C PRO A 937 31.53 -15.76 27.84
N SER A 938 30.44 -15.01 27.60
CA SER A 938 30.40 -13.87 26.67
C SER A 938 29.63 -12.69 27.30
N PRO A 939 30.29 -11.77 28.03
CA PRO A 939 29.60 -10.71 28.79
C PRO A 939 28.68 -9.80 27.97
N GLY A 940 28.99 -9.57 26.69
CA GLY A 940 28.12 -8.81 25.77
C GLY A 940 26.78 -9.48 25.44
N GLU A 941 26.71 -10.82 25.54
CA GLU A 941 25.53 -11.63 25.20
C GLU A 941 24.86 -12.23 26.45
N ALA A 942 25.55 -12.26 27.58
CA ALA A 942 25.06 -12.82 28.85
C ALA A 942 23.71 -12.23 29.32
N THR A 943 23.37 -11.02 28.86
CA THR A 943 22.09 -10.31 29.08
C THR A 943 20.95 -10.75 28.13
N ALA A 944 21.18 -11.81 27.35
CA ALA A 944 20.17 -12.53 26.56
C ALA A 944 20.03 -14.00 26.99
N PHE A 945 20.79 -14.45 28.00
CA PHE A 945 20.81 -15.84 28.47
C PHE A 945 20.51 -15.93 29.97
N PRO A 946 19.34 -16.47 30.39
CA PRO A 946 18.99 -16.63 31.80
C PRO A 946 19.91 -17.61 32.55
N GLN A 947 20.60 -18.49 31.82
CA GLN A 947 21.63 -19.40 32.37
C GLN A 947 22.96 -18.69 32.66
N ALA A 948 23.23 -17.53 32.03
CA ALA A 948 24.46 -16.76 32.23
C ALA A 948 24.30 -15.64 33.27
N THR A 949 23.10 -15.07 33.40
CA THR A 949 22.80 -14.03 34.40
C THR A 949 21.49 -14.32 35.17
N PRO A 950 21.44 -15.41 35.97
CA PRO A 950 20.21 -15.87 36.63
C PRO A 950 19.66 -14.91 37.69
N LEU A 951 20.50 -14.22 38.48
CA LEU A 951 20.02 -13.21 39.44
C LEU A 951 19.46 -12.00 38.70
N LEU A 952 20.11 -11.56 37.62
CA LEU A 952 19.64 -10.42 36.82
C LEU A 952 18.29 -10.69 36.12
N HIS A 953 18.10 -11.89 35.56
CA HIS A 953 16.81 -12.30 34.99
C HIS A 953 15.73 -12.50 36.07
N THR A 954 16.10 -13.01 37.26
CA THR A 954 15.18 -13.11 38.40
C THR A 954 14.76 -11.73 38.92
N LEU A 955 15.68 -10.75 38.94
CA LEU A 955 15.41 -9.36 39.29
C LEU A 955 14.46 -8.69 38.27
N SER A 956 14.61 -8.99 36.98
CA SER A 956 13.65 -8.57 35.94
C SER A 956 12.24 -9.13 36.21
N ALA A 957 12.12 -10.43 36.52
CA ALA A 957 10.83 -11.04 36.87
C ALA A 957 10.20 -10.41 38.13
N VAL A 958 11.00 -10.15 39.18
CA VAL A 958 10.53 -9.41 40.38
C VAL A 958 10.00 -8.02 40.01
N HIS A 959 10.71 -7.28 39.16
CA HIS A 959 10.27 -5.97 38.67
C HIS A 959 8.96 -6.07 37.86
N ALA A 960 8.79 -7.09 37.02
CA ALA A 960 7.54 -7.33 36.28
C ALA A 960 6.33 -7.60 37.22
N TYR A 961 6.51 -8.43 38.27
CA TYR A 961 5.48 -8.66 39.28
C TYR A 961 5.15 -7.40 40.09
N ILE A 962 6.16 -6.60 40.47
CA ILE A 962 5.95 -5.31 41.15
C ILE A 962 5.16 -4.35 40.26
N MET A 963 5.53 -4.21 38.98
CA MET A 963 4.83 -3.34 38.03
C MET A 963 3.36 -3.75 37.84
N MET A 964 3.08 -5.06 37.75
CA MET A 964 1.71 -5.58 37.70
C MET A 964 0.93 -5.26 38.98
N LEU A 965 1.47 -5.56 40.17
CA LEU A 965 0.78 -5.30 41.44
C LEU A 965 0.54 -3.79 41.66
N VAL A 966 1.49 -2.93 41.30
CA VAL A 966 1.33 -1.46 41.34
C VAL A 966 0.23 -0.99 40.38
N HIS A 967 0.14 -1.56 39.19
CA HIS A 967 -0.89 -1.19 38.21
C HIS A 967 -2.30 -1.63 38.65
N VAL A 968 -2.41 -2.85 39.19
CA VAL A 968 -3.65 -3.46 39.70
C VAL A 968 -4.15 -2.73 40.94
N CYS A 969 -3.29 -2.49 41.94
CA CYS A 969 -3.67 -1.75 43.15
C CYS A 969 -3.99 -0.26 42.92
N ARG A 970 -3.59 0.32 41.77
CA ARG A 970 -3.94 1.70 41.38
C ARG A 970 -5.37 1.77 40.82
N THR A 971 -6.36 1.67 41.71
CA THR A 971 -7.80 1.77 41.42
C THR A 971 -8.47 2.88 42.24
N GLY A 972 -9.56 3.45 41.71
CA GLY A 972 -10.41 4.40 42.41
C GLY A 972 -11.53 3.73 43.23
N GLN A 973 -11.84 2.47 42.96
CA GLN A 973 -12.93 1.74 43.61
C GLN A 973 -12.58 1.41 45.07
N THR A 974 -13.49 1.76 45.99
CA THR A 974 -13.29 1.58 47.44
C THR A 974 -13.21 0.12 47.86
N GLU A 975 -13.93 -0.76 47.17
CA GLU A 975 -14.03 -2.19 47.49
C GLU A 975 -12.79 -2.94 47.04
N ILE A 976 -12.32 -2.75 45.81
CA ILE A 976 -11.05 -3.31 45.32
C ILE A 976 -9.85 -2.78 46.13
N ARG A 977 -9.92 -1.54 46.65
CA ARG A 977 -8.92 -1.02 47.59
C ARG A 977 -8.93 -1.75 48.94
N GLN A 978 -10.10 -2.04 49.51
CA GLN A 978 -10.20 -2.88 50.72
C GLN A 978 -9.70 -4.30 50.45
N LEU A 979 -10.05 -4.88 49.31
CA LEU A 979 -9.59 -6.20 48.88
C LEU A 979 -8.07 -6.25 48.76
N SER A 980 -7.47 -5.21 48.17
CA SER A 980 -6.01 -5.05 48.09
C SER A 980 -5.37 -4.98 49.48
N ILE A 981 -5.89 -4.15 50.39
CA ILE A 981 -5.39 -4.03 51.77
C ILE A 981 -5.47 -5.38 52.50
N ASN A 982 -6.59 -6.10 52.36
CA ASN A 982 -6.79 -7.40 52.99
C ASN A 982 -5.79 -8.45 52.50
N GLN A 983 -5.50 -8.52 51.19
CA GLN A 983 -4.53 -9.49 50.66
C GLN A 983 -3.08 -9.13 51.02
N TRP A 984 -2.69 -7.85 50.99
CA TRP A 984 -1.38 -7.40 51.47
C TRP A 984 -1.19 -7.56 52.99
N GLY A 985 -2.29 -7.54 53.76
CA GLY A 985 -2.30 -7.81 55.20
C GLY A 985 -2.22 -9.29 55.60
N THR A 986 -2.23 -10.22 54.63
CA THR A 986 -2.02 -11.66 54.91
C THR A 986 -0.58 -11.95 55.35
N GLU A 987 -0.35 -13.11 55.96
CA GLU A 987 1.01 -13.55 56.29
C GLU A 987 1.94 -13.59 55.06
N LEU A 988 1.41 -14.00 53.90
CA LEU A 988 2.14 -13.99 52.63
C LEU A 988 2.49 -12.54 52.19
N GLY A 989 1.53 -11.62 52.27
CA GLY A 989 1.77 -10.20 51.98
C GLY A 989 2.83 -9.57 52.88
N LEU A 990 2.81 -9.90 54.18
CA LEU A 990 3.83 -9.47 55.14
C LEU A 990 5.21 -10.06 54.85
N ARG A 991 5.30 -11.35 54.48
CA ARG A 991 6.57 -11.98 54.05
C ARG A 991 7.14 -11.30 52.79
N VAL A 992 6.29 -11.03 51.79
CA VAL A 992 6.67 -10.30 50.57
C VAL A 992 7.19 -8.90 50.90
N LEU A 993 6.55 -8.16 51.80
CA LEU A 993 7.04 -6.83 52.23
C LEU A 993 8.41 -6.89 52.92
N VAL A 994 8.69 -7.93 53.71
CA VAL A 994 10.02 -8.16 54.29
C VAL A 994 11.06 -8.47 53.20
N GLY A 995 10.75 -9.35 52.25
CA GLY A 995 11.63 -9.67 51.11
C GLY A 995 11.92 -8.45 50.22
N LEU A 996 10.90 -7.64 49.91
CA LEU A 996 11.08 -6.38 49.19
C LEU A 996 11.96 -5.38 49.95
N THR A 997 11.91 -5.36 51.29
CA THR A 997 12.77 -4.52 52.12
C THR A 997 14.23 -4.98 52.06
N GLN A 998 14.48 -6.28 52.16
CA GLN A 998 15.82 -6.87 52.03
C GLN A 998 16.41 -6.65 50.63
N LEU A 999 15.59 -6.81 49.60
CA LEU A 999 15.97 -6.51 48.22
C LEU A 999 16.29 -5.02 48.03
N TYR A 1000 15.48 -4.11 48.55
CA TYR A 1000 15.76 -2.66 48.48
C TYR A 1000 17.11 -2.31 49.12
N THR A 1001 17.41 -2.83 50.32
CA THR A 1001 18.72 -2.62 50.97
C THR A 1001 19.87 -3.17 50.12
N SER A 1002 19.69 -4.34 49.49
CA SER A 1002 20.70 -4.97 48.65
C SER A 1002 20.93 -4.22 47.34
N LEU A 1003 19.88 -3.72 46.69
CA LEU A 1003 19.99 -2.92 45.46
C LEU A 1003 20.60 -1.53 45.71
N VAL A 1004 20.33 -0.91 46.87
CA VAL A 1004 21.02 0.32 47.28
C VAL A 1004 22.52 0.06 47.48
N TRP A 1005 22.90 -1.07 48.08
CA TRP A 1005 24.30 -1.48 48.20
C TRP A 1005 24.96 -1.71 46.83
N GLU A 1006 24.38 -2.59 46.00
CA GLU A 1006 24.90 -2.89 44.65
C GLU A 1006 25.03 -1.64 43.79
N SER A 1007 24.03 -0.75 43.78
CA SER A 1007 24.09 0.51 43.05
C SER A 1007 25.19 1.44 43.56
N THR A 1008 25.36 1.55 44.88
CA THR A 1008 26.44 2.36 45.49
C THR A 1008 27.82 1.79 45.13
N VAL A 1009 27.98 0.47 45.17
CA VAL A 1009 29.21 -0.23 44.78
C VAL A 1009 29.54 -0.02 43.31
N LEU A 1010 28.57 -0.20 42.41
CA LEU A 1010 28.75 -0.04 40.97
C LEU A 1010 29.12 1.41 40.61
N LEU A 1011 28.47 2.40 41.23
CA LEU A 1011 28.81 3.82 41.05
C LEU A 1011 30.22 4.16 41.57
N ALA A 1012 30.64 3.56 42.69
CA ALA A 1012 32.00 3.74 43.23
C ALA A 1012 33.07 3.06 42.35
N LEU A 1013 32.79 1.90 41.77
CA LEU A 1013 33.69 1.20 40.85
C LEU A 1013 33.85 1.93 39.50
N CYS A 1014 32.84 2.71 39.08
CA CYS A 1014 32.88 3.55 37.89
C CYS A 1014 33.47 4.96 38.12
N SER A 1015 33.96 5.27 39.32
CA SER A 1015 34.44 6.61 39.70
C SER A 1015 35.86 6.54 40.26
N ASP A 1016 36.88 7.01 39.51
CA ASP A 1016 38.30 6.83 39.88
C ASP A 1016 38.68 7.41 41.27
N ASP A 1017 37.99 8.47 41.75
CA ASP A 1017 38.22 9.07 43.08
C ASP A 1017 37.48 8.39 44.25
N ALA A 1018 36.55 7.46 43.99
CA ALA A 1018 35.62 6.96 45.01
C ALA A 1018 36.17 5.80 45.87
N LEU A 1019 37.27 5.17 45.46
CA LEU A 1019 37.89 4.05 46.17
C LEU A 1019 39.35 4.39 46.56
N PRO A 1020 39.81 4.05 47.78
CA PRO A 1020 41.18 4.34 48.19
C PRO A 1020 42.24 3.74 47.26
N ALA A 1021 43.31 4.50 47.00
CA ALA A 1021 44.44 4.04 46.20
C ALA A 1021 44.99 2.70 46.73
N GLY A 1022 45.15 1.72 45.84
CA GLY A 1022 45.56 0.34 46.19
C GLY A 1022 44.42 -0.59 46.62
N CYS A 1023 43.16 -0.14 46.70
CA CYS A 1023 42.03 -1.03 46.98
C CYS A 1023 41.85 -2.09 45.89
N LEU A 1024 41.51 -3.33 46.29
CA LEU A 1024 41.25 -4.49 45.43
C LEU A 1024 39.77 -4.87 45.32
N PHE A 1025 38.88 -4.16 46.05
CA PHE A 1025 37.44 -4.37 46.04
C PHE A 1025 36.88 -4.23 44.61
N GLY A 1026 36.14 -5.24 44.12
CA GLY A 1026 35.50 -5.30 42.80
C GLY A 1026 36.41 -5.37 41.56
N LYS A 1027 37.68 -4.92 41.64
CA LYS A 1027 38.56 -4.74 40.48
C LYS A 1027 38.68 -5.95 39.56
N GLU A 1028 38.89 -7.14 40.11
CA GLU A 1028 39.09 -8.36 39.31
C GLU A 1028 37.91 -8.63 38.36
N ASP A 1029 36.69 -8.27 38.77
CA ASP A 1029 35.48 -8.43 37.96
C ASP A 1029 35.24 -7.24 37.02
N THR A 1030 35.68 -6.03 37.38
CA THR A 1030 35.72 -4.87 36.48
C THR A 1030 36.71 -5.07 35.34
N ASP A 1031 37.92 -5.55 35.63
CA ASP A 1031 39.00 -5.70 34.65
C ASP A 1031 38.71 -6.81 33.63
N LYS A 1032 37.97 -7.86 34.02
CA LYS A 1032 37.42 -8.89 33.11
C LYS A 1032 36.46 -8.31 32.07
N LEU A 1033 35.75 -7.23 32.39
CA LEU A 1033 34.75 -6.59 31.53
C LEU A 1033 35.33 -5.46 30.66
N LEU A 1034 36.52 -4.94 30.99
CA LEU A 1034 37.20 -3.92 30.17
C LEU A 1034 37.71 -4.51 28.83
N PRO A 1035 37.57 -3.78 27.70
CA PRO A 1035 38.22 -4.12 26.42
C PRO A 1035 39.74 -4.28 26.55
N PRO A 1036 40.39 -5.15 25.75
CA PRO A 1036 41.82 -5.42 25.87
C PRO A 1036 42.69 -4.17 25.73
N ASP A 1037 42.31 -3.24 24.85
CA ASP A 1037 43.04 -1.99 24.60
C ASP A 1037 43.11 -1.06 25.83
N LEU A 1038 42.14 -1.17 26.75
CA LEU A 1038 42.09 -0.38 27.99
C LEU A 1038 42.77 -1.04 29.19
N ARG A 1039 43.13 -2.34 29.09
CA ARG A 1039 43.83 -3.06 30.17
C ARG A 1039 45.30 -2.65 30.29
N VAL A 1040 45.94 -2.34 29.17
CA VAL A 1040 47.39 -2.03 29.11
C VAL A 1040 47.71 -0.68 29.78
N SER A 1041 46.76 0.25 29.81
CA SER A 1041 46.94 1.63 30.29
C SER A 1041 46.93 1.83 31.82
N LYS A 1042 46.92 0.76 32.64
CA LYS A 1042 46.96 0.85 34.11
C LYS A 1042 48.15 0.13 34.79
N GLU A 1043 49.15 -0.35 34.01
CA GLU A 1043 50.39 -0.98 34.53
C GLU A 1043 51.68 -0.16 34.33
N LEU A 1044 51.56 1.18 34.16
CA LEU A 1044 52.68 2.13 33.99
C LEU A 1044 52.63 3.28 35.00
#